data_AF-A0A1C0TUW6-F1
#
_entry.id   AF-A0A1C0TUW6-F1
#
_cell.length_a   1.000
_cell.length_b   1.000
_cell.length_c   1.000
_cell.angle_alpha   90.00
_cell.angle_beta   90.00
_cell.angle_gamma   90.00
#
_symmetry.space_group_name_H-M   'P 1'
#
loop_
_entity.id
_entity.type
_entity.pdbx_description
1 polymer ?
#
loop_
_entity_poly.entity_id
_entity_poly.type
_entity_poly.pdbx_seq_one_letter_code
_entity_poly.pdbx_strand_id
1 'polypeptide(L)'
;MYIVRKNSFLAITISCLIGACGGGNSASTSETKTTPSVPTPTPAPSQKTPLESAFPVSTNIFGITIRATSSTKPNKVLHAAKVMAEYLDNNEDGAADNPLIVEQMVNAGATLLMAPTEASFEEAAEGIEQQDVFQPLFGDETIPDDQSTRFDATLEEVLHLITHVGYSKVYPEIFGENTGSAIAQAMDIARGGQFETIPQVYPEGAWYTYDDRTCDYSCMVTEYTYWGLTSILGAQVGRLDEIQNEWTLNTAEKVKSKDAELYSILTNDSYRLANTLPNGDYQGFEITLSGTNKTPAVDSSHEILQSVVSSNPNYKIAYTDESYVYMMSPDGSNITMLADGSPIAGYVSWGPDAKFVYFASAKGEAESAWEAFRVNVESKELTKLTDFGKDVRSLGVSPDGDYLAVSVMSGNSNIGDNNDNLTQFNTDLYIVDMHSAEELWDSGRTLGLSDMDILVSSPANQQFWYEEINWRPTQDNDGKAPILAYTQTWRYDEDDVSYTNVFTIRADGSDKTLLVENKDQPIWDFEGSKLSFLDMSFYDFDAGSVRRWQVTGIDEDIAAPALSPDGGFMIFEVGDGSRKAGMARASEAVNNHGVVIGGVNVYEPRWSPQPIELNTSSKTVIGAINANQCKKAAELDKPACFIVNGRHAEMNGVIGPNIVETVSQLLKDQPQVKTIVLNQVPGSEDDVSNLMAAKMIHDAGLSTELLAHSDIASGGVDFFVAGVSRKIASGAKLGVHAWGYEDANGHLRSANDLPRDHQEHRRYIEFYEYVKQHSPKDFYFYTIDAASFDNIHYMTEDELIQWNIAR
;
A
#
# COMPACT_ATOMS: atom_id res chain seq x y z
N MET A 1 -3.98 31.77 12.47
CA MET A 1 -4.06 30.68 11.48
C MET A 1 -5.45 30.73 10.89
N TYR A 2 -5.55 30.72 9.57
CA TYR A 2 -6.71 31.18 8.81
C TYR A 2 -7.97 30.37 9.12
N ILE A 3 -9.02 31.06 9.56
CA ILE A 3 -10.36 30.52 9.76
C ILE A 3 -10.99 30.42 8.37
N VAL A 4 -11.03 29.22 7.79
CA VAL A 4 -11.92 28.93 6.66
C VAL A 4 -13.31 28.82 7.26
N ARG A 5 -14.14 29.83 7.01
CA ARG A 5 -15.58 29.76 7.31
C ARG A 5 -16.19 28.69 6.40
N LYS A 6 -16.75 27.64 6.99
CA LYS A 6 -17.67 26.73 6.31
C LYS A 6 -18.80 27.55 5.68
N ASN A 7 -18.96 27.46 4.37
CA ASN A 7 -20.27 27.57 3.76
C ASN A 7 -20.72 26.11 3.58
N SER A 8 -21.45 25.58 4.54
CA SER A 8 -22.22 24.36 4.31
C SER A 8 -23.29 24.72 3.27
N PHE A 9 -23.32 24.00 2.15
CA PHE A 9 -24.42 24.04 1.19
C PHE A 9 -25.18 22.72 1.35
N LEU A 10 -26.09 22.65 2.33
CA LEU A 10 -27.14 21.64 2.33
C LEU A 10 -28.48 22.30 1.97
N ALA A 11 -29.09 21.79 0.89
CA ALA A 11 -30.43 22.12 0.38
C ALA A 11 -30.63 23.49 -0.32
N ILE A 12 -30.51 23.50 -1.65
CA ILE A 12 -31.21 24.48 -2.49
C ILE A 12 -32.69 24.10 -2.54
N THR A 13 -33.52 24.81 -1.77
CA THR A 13 -34.98 24.58 -1.72
C THR A 13 -35.71 24.89 -3.04
N ILE A 14 -36.58 23.96 -3.42
CA ILE A 14 -37.60 24.05 -4.47
C ILE A 14 -38.65 25.12 -4.12
N SER A 15 -38.87 26.08 -5.01
CA SER A 15 -40.07 26.94 -5.00
C SER A 15 -40.92 26.67 -6.26
N CYS A 16 -41.91 25.77 -6.15
CA CYS A 16 -42.93 25.59 -7.19
C CYS A 16 -44.17 26.44 -6.89
N LEU A 17 -44.40 27.46 -7.73
CA LEU A 17 -45.66 28.18 -7.83
C LEU A 17 -46.68 27.36 -8.65
N ILE A 18 -47.84 27.12 -8.06
CA ILE A 18 -48.99 26.43 -8.65
C ILE A 18 -49.64 27.29 -9.74
N GLY A 19 -49.89 26.69 -10.91
CA GLY A 19 -50.77 27.21 -11.95
C GLY A 19 -51.59 26.07 -12.57
N ALA A 20 -52.85 25.95 -12.15
CA ALA A 20 -53.81 24.98 -12.64
C ALA A 20 -54.28 25.25 -14.09
N CYS A 21 -54.57 24.20 -14.85
CA CYS A 21 -55.89 23.89 -15.47
C CYS A 21 -55.77 22.96 -16.70
N GLY A 22 -56.66 21.94 -16.76
CA GLY A 22 -57.46 21.71 -17.97
C GLY A 22 -57.21 20.46 -18.82
N GLY A 23 -57.74 19.30 -18.37
CA GLY A 23 -58.78 18.51 -19.05
C GLY A 23 -58.62 17.97 -20.49
N GLY A 24 -58.94 16.67 -20.63
CA GLY A 24 -59.69 16.12 -21.78
C GLY A 24 -58.99 14.96 -22.51
N ASN A 25 -59.30 13.70 -22.18
CA ASN A 25 -60.36 12.81 -22.73
C ASN A 25 -59.95 11.92 -23.92
N SER A 26 -60.03 10.59 -23.66
CA SER A 26 -60.73 9.57 -24.46
C SER A 26 -60.01 8.69 -25.51
N ALA A 27 -60.15 7.39 -25.25
CA ALA A 27 -60.52 6.27 -26.16
C ALA A 27 -59.46 5.76 -27.17
N SER A 28 -58.85 4.58 -26.96
CA SER A 28 -59.33 3.20 -27.17
C SER A 28 -59.56 2.78 -28.63
N THR A 29 -58.81 1.79 -29.11
CA THR A 29 -59.35 0.51 -29.65
C THR A 29 -58.24 -0.50 -29.99
N SER A 30 -58.61 -1.77 -29.76
CA SER A 30 -57.91 -3.02 -29.99
C SER A 30 -57.89 -3.49 -31.45
N GLU A 31 -56.86 -4.22 -31.88
CA GLU A 31 -56.95 -5.65 -32.22
C GLU A 31 -55.65 -6.23 -32.82
N THR A 32 -55.30 -7.41 -32.32
CA THR A 32 -54.24 -8.35 -32.71
C THR A 32 -54.48 -9.02 -34.06
N LYS A 33 -53.42 -9.22 -34.87
CA LYS A 33 -53.16 -10.48 -35.60
C LYS A 33 -51.76 -10.58 -36.21
N THR A 34 -51.00 -11.54 -35.67
CA THR A 34 -50.04 -12.50 -36.29
C THR A 34 -48.84 -12.02 -37.12
N THR A 35 -47.68 -12.43 -36.59
CA THR A 35 -46.27 -12.36 -37.00
C THR A 35 -45.93 -12.92 -38.38
N PRO A 36 -44.88 -12.39 -39.01
CA PRO A 36 -43.72 -13.22 -39.37
C PRO A 36 -42.40 -12.64 -38.86
N SER A 37 -41.49 -13.53 -38.47
CA SER A 37 -40.15 -13.28 -37.94
C SER A 37 -39.24 -12.47 -38.88
N VAL A 38 -38.67 -11.37 -38.37
CA VAL A 38 -37.60 -10.56 -38.99
C VAL A 38 -36.49 -10.39 -37.93
N PRO A 39 -35.20 -10.36 -38.31
CA PRO A 39 -34.06 -10.51 -37.41
C PRO A 39 -34.03 -9.43 -36.33
N THR A 40 -33.61 -9.82 -35.12
CA THR A 40 -33.35 -8.92 -34.00
C THR A 40 -32.48 -7.74 -34.47
N PRO A 41 -32.97 -6.49 -34.43
CA PRO A 41 -32.10 -5.35 -34.63
C PRO A 41 -31.16 -5.26 -33.44
N THR A 42 -29.86 -5.21 -33.71
CA THR A 42 -28.83 -4.78 -32.77
C THR A 42 -29.32 -3.53 -32.05
N PRO A 43 -29.28 -3.45 -30.70
CA PRO A 43 -29.64 -2.23 -29.99
C PRO A 43 -28.74 -1.10 -30.48
N ALA A 44 -29.34 0.01 -30.90
CA ALA A 44 -28.60 1.24 -31.11
C ALA A 44 -27.89 1.62 -29.79
N PRO A 45 -26.66 2.15 -29.83
CA PRO A 45 -25.97 2.61 -28.63
C PRO A 45 -26.87 3.64 -27.93
N SER A 46 -27.19 3.38 -26.67
CA SER A 46 -27.98 4.28 -25.83
C SER A 46 -27.29 5.65 -25.79
N GLN A 47 -28.02 6.70 -26.14
CA GLN A 47 -27.52 8.06 -25.93
C GLN A 47 -27.32 8.27 -24.42
N LYS A 48 -26.13 8.70 -24.04
CA LYS A 48 -25.82 9.03 -22.64
C LYS A 48 -26.74 10.14 -22.15
N THR A 49 -27.25 10.02 -20.93
CA THR A 49 -28.01 11.10 -20.28
C THR A 49 -27.09 12.30 -19.97
N PRO A 50 -27.64 13.50 -19.69
CA PRO A 50 -26.85 14.64 -19.23
C PRO A 50 -26.00 14.30 -17.99
N LEU A 51 -26.58 13.60 -17.01
CA LEU A 51 -25.88 13.10 -15.83
C LEU A 51 -24.73 12.15 -16.20
N GLU A 52 -24.97 11.22 -17.15
CA GLU A 52 -23.94 10.29 -17.63
C GLU A 52 -22.81 10.95 -18.40
N SER A 53 -23.06 12.13 -18.93
CA SER A 53 -22.08 12.90 -19.68
C SER A 53 -21.20 13.73 -18.75
N ALA A 54 -21.78 14.34 -17.72
CA ALA A 54 -21.06 15.13 -16.71
C ALA A 54 -20.27 14.26 -15.71
N PHE A 55 -20.85 13.13 -15.28
CA PHE A 55 -20.25 12.20 -14.33
C PHE A 55 -20.03 10.82 -14.99
N PRO A 56 -19.07 10.71 -15.93
CA PRO A 56 -18.89 9.51 -16.74
C PRO A 56 -18.27 8.34 -15.96
N VAL A 57 -17.50 8.60 -14.90
CA VAL A 57 -16.98 7.56 -14.01
C VAL A 57 -18.13 7.03 -13.17
N SER A 58 -18.21 5.72 -12.98
CA SER A 58 -19.28 5.09 -12.19
C SER A 58 -18.87 3.78 -11.55
N THR A 59 -19.49 3.45 -10.43
CA THR A 59 -19.49 2.12 -9.80
C THR A 59 -20.85 1.87 -9.16
N ASN A 60 -21.04 0.66 -8.64
CA ASN A 60 -22.30 0.23 -8.08
C ASN A 60 -22.08 -0.57 -6.78
N ILE A 61 -22.83 -0.24 -5.74
CA ILE A 61 -22.77 -0.88 -4.43
C ILE A 61 -24.17 -1.38 -4.08
N PHE A 62 -24.35 -2.71 -4.12
CA PHE A 62 -25.66 -3.37 -3.92
C PHE A 62 -26.81 -2.83 -4.81
N GLY A 63 -26.49 -2.28 -5.98
CA GLY A 63 -27.46 -1.62 -6.87
C GLY A 63 -27.47 -0.10 -6.78
N ILE A 64 -26.93 0.50 -5.73
CA ILE A 64 -26.86 1.96 -5.52
C ILE A 64 -25.73 2.54 -6.38
N THR A 65 -26.01 3.65 -7.05
CA THR A 65 -25.08 4.22 -8.04
C THR A 65 -24.12 5.21 -7.39
N ILE A 66 -22.83 5.11 -7.71
CA ILE A 66 -21.84 6.16 -7.42
C ILE A 66 -21.30 6.65 -8.75
N ARG A 67 -21.22 7.96 -8.95
CA ARG A 67 -20.67 8.56 -10.17
C ARG A 67 -19.67 9.66 -9.86
N ALA A 68 -18.72 9.86 -10.76
CA ALA A 68 -17.73 10.92 -10.64
C ALA A 68 -17.40 11.59 -11.97
N THR A 69 -16.93 12.83 -11.93
CA THR A 69 -16.34 13.50 -13.09
C THR A 69 -15.07 12.76 -13.53
N SER A 70 -14.67 12.89 -14.81
CA SER A 70 -13.43 12.26 -15.32
C SER A 70 -12.16 12.72 -14.60
N SER A 71 -12.18 13.89 -13.97
CA SER A 71 -11.06 14.46 -13.22
C SER A 71 -10.98 13.96 -11.78
N THR A 72 -12.02 13.29 -11.26
CA THR A 72 -11.99 12.71 -9.91
C THR A 72 -11.03 11.53 -9.87
N LYS A 73 -10.07 11.54 -8.94
CA LYS A 73 -9.08 10.47 -8.81
C LYS A 73 -9.78 9.13 -8.50
N PRO A 74 -9.45 8.02 -9.21
CA PRO A 74 -10.08 6.71 -9.01
C PRO A 74 -10.07 6.20 -7.57
N ASN A 75 -8.98 6.42 -6.82
CA ASN A 75 -8.87 5.97 -5.43
C ASN A 75 -9.87 6.66 -4.50
N LYS A 76 -10.21 7.93 -4.75
CA LYS A 76 -11.25 8.65 -3.98
C LYS A 76 -12.63 8.04 -4.22
N VAL A 77 -12.94 7.71 -5.49
CA VAL A 77 -14.21 7.06 -5.86
C VAL A 77 -14.30 5.65 -5.25
N LEU A 78 -13.21 4.89 -5.28
CA LEU A 78 -13.14 3.57 -4.67
C LEU A 78 -13.28 3.63 -3.15
N HIS A 79 -12.66 4.61 -2.50
CA HIS A 79 -12.80 4.81 -1.05
C HIS A 79 -14.25 5.07 -0.65
N ALA A 80 -14.91 6.03 -1.29
CA ALA A 80 -16.33 6.32 -1.07
C ALA A 80 -17.22 5.09 -1.30
N ALA A 81 -16.89 4.28 -2.32
CA ALA A 81 -17.60 3.06 -2.62
C ALA A 81 -17.43 1.96 -1.55
N LYS A 82 -16.22 1.82 -0.99
CA LYS A 82 -15.95 0.90 0.11
C LYS A 82 -16.63 1.35 1.41
N VAL A 83 -16.56 2.64 1.74
CA VAL A 83 -17.27 3.20 2.91
C VAL A 83 -18.79 3.00 2.79
N MET A 84 -19.37 3.16 1.59
CA MET A 84 -20.78 2.84 1.35
C MET A 84 -21.07 1.35 1.55
N ALA A 85 -20.18 0.47 1.10
CA ALA A 85 -20.33 -0.96 1.29
C ALA A 85 -20.28 -1.32 2.78
N GLU A 86 -19.32 -0.81 3.55
CA GLU A 86 -19.17 -1.05 5.00
C GLU A 86 -20.33 -0.50 5.83
N TYR A 87 -20.97 0.59 5.41
CA TYR A 87 -22.18 1.07 6.08
C TYR A 87 -23.40 0.17 5.82
N LEU A 88 -23.48 -0.47 4.66
CA LEU A 88 -24.62 -1.31 4.24
C LEU A 88 -24.44 -2.79 4.56
N ASP A 89 -23.20 -3.25 4.63
CA ASP A 89 -22.72 -4.59 5.02
C ASP A 89 -21.53 -4.39 5.97
N ASN A 90 -21.84 -4.15 7.24
CA ASN A 90 -20.86 -3.83 8.27
C ASN A 90 -20.12 -5.07 8.80
N ASN A 91 -20.58 -6.26 8.42
CA ASN A 91 -19.94 -7.53 8.74
C ASN A 91 -19.03 -8.06 7.60
N GLU A 92 -19.09 -7.40 6.43
CA GLU A 92 -18.31 -7.65 5.22
C GLU A 92 -18.45 -9.07 4.63
N ASP A 93 -19.61 -9.71 4.80
CA ASP A 93 -19.88 -11.05 4.23
C ASP A 93 -20.30 -11.03 2.75
N GLY A 94 -20.41 -9.84 2.15
CA GLY A 94 -20.81 -9.62 0.77
C GLY A 94 -22.33 -9.46 0.61
N ALA A 95 -23.10 -9.40 1.70
CA ALA A 95 -24.54 -9.20 1.68
C ALA A 95 -24.97 -8.06 2.61
N ALA A 96 -25.87 -7.19 2.12
CA ALA A 96 -26.36 -6.07 2.92
C ALA A 96 -27.05 -6.52 4.22
N ASP A 97 -26.65 -5.93 5.35
CA ASP A 97 -27.19 -6.21 6.69
C ASP A 97 -28.68 -5.87 6.78
N ASN A 98 -29.11 -4.83 6.04
CA ASN A 98 -30.51 -4.42 5.93
C ASN A 98 -30.96 -4.33 4.46
N PRO A 99 -31.45 -5.42 3.85
CA PRO A 99 -31.82 -5.44 2.44
C PRO A 99 -32.98 -4.49 2.09
N LEU A 100 -33.83 -4.12 3.05
CA LEU A 100 -34.92 -3.17 2.84
C LEU A 100 -34.40 -1.75 2.55
N ILE A 101 -33.29 -1.37 3.19
CA ILE A 101 -32.65 -0.06 2.98
C ILE A 101 -32.09 0.00 1.56
N VAL A 102 -31.36 -1.03 1.15
CA VAL A 102 -30.81 -1.14 -0.21
C VAL A 102 -31.92 -1.13 -1.26
N GLU A 103 -32.99 -1.93 -1.09
CA GLU A 103 -34.12 -1.97 -2.02
C GLU A 103 -34.76 -0.58 -2.19
N GLN A 104 -34.96 0.14 -1.08
CA GLN A 104 -35.52 1.48 -1.10
C GLN A 104 -34.60 2.47 -1.83
N MET A 105 -33.30 2.47 -1.55
CA MET A 105 -32.34 3.36 -2.19
C MET A 105 -32.23 3.10 -3.71
N VAL A 106 -32.21 1.83 -4.11
CA VAL A 106 -32.19 1.43 -5.53
C VAL A 106 -33.46 1.91 -6.24
N ASN A 107 -34.63 1.67 -5.65
CA ASN A 107 -35.91 2.08 -6.24
C ASN A 107 -36.07 3.60 -6.35
N ALA A 108 -35.48 4.35 -5.41
CA ALA A 108 -35.48 5.81 -5.42
C ALA A 108 -34.47 6.41 -6.42
N GLY A 109 -33.49 5.63 -6.89
CA GLY A 109 -32.41 6.13 -7.74
C GLY A 109 -31.33 6.89 -6.95
N ALA A 110 -31.11 6.51 -5.68
CA ALA A 110 -30.07 7.10 -4.83
C ALA A 110 -28.71 7.09 -5.55
N THR A 111 -28.07 8.26 -5.61
CA THR A 111 -26.80 8.43 -6.32
C THR A 111 -25.84 9.32 -5.55
N LEU A 112 -24.63 8.82 -5.28
CA LEU A 112 -23.51 9.65 -4.81
C LEU A 112 -22.80 10.25 -6.03
N LEU A 113 -22.63 11.57 -6.07
CA LEU A 113 -22.01 12.30 -7.17
C LEU A 113 -20.71 12.96 -6.70
N MET A 114 -19.61 12.68 -7.40
CA MET A 114 -18.27 13.12 -6.99
C MET A 114 -17.58 14.00 -8.03
N ALA A 115 -16.84 15.00 -7.54
CA ALA A 115 -15.91 15.81 -8.31
C ALA A 115 -14.64 16.11 -7.48
N PRO A 116 -13.51 16.51 -8.07
CA PRO A 116 -12.30 16.84 -7.30
C PRO A 116 -12.51 17.88 -6.20
N THR A 117 -13.31 18.90 -6.49
CA THR A 117 -13.63 20.04 -5.61
C THR A 117 -15.06 20.51 -5.83
N GLU A 118 -15.61 21.28 -4.90
CA GLU A 118 -16.93 21.92 -5.03
C GLU A 118 -17.06 22.73 -6.34
N ALA A 119 -16.07 23.57 -6.68
CA ALA A 119 -16.11 24.38 -7.90
C ALA A 119 -16.20 23.51 -9.18
N SER A 120 -15.48 22.39 -9.22
CA SER A 120 -15.57 21.45 -10.35
C SER A 120 -16.89 20.68 -10.39
N PHE A 121 -17.51 20.48 -9.22
CA PHE A 121 -18.84 19.90 -9.13
C PHE A 121 -19.90 20.85 -9.69
N GLU A 122 -19.86 22.13 -9.30
CA GLU A 122 -20.79 23.15 -9.79
C GLU A 122 -20.74 23.28 -11.32
N GLU A 123 -19.53 23.25 -11.90
CA GLU A 123 -19.34 23.26 -13.35
C GLU A 123 -19.92 21.99 -14.01
N ALA A 124 -19.64 20.81 -13.45
CA ALA A 124 -20.14 19.55 -14.00
C ALA A 124 -21.67 19.40 -13.85
N ALA A 125 -22.23 19.91 -12.77
CA ALA A 125 -23.65 19.88 -12.47
C ALA A 125 -24.46 20.93 -13.26
N GLU A 126 -23.82 21.82 -14.02
CA GLU A 126 -24.50 22.85 -14.79
C GLU A 126 -25.49 22.22 -15.80
N GLY A 127 -26.78 22.56 -15.63
CA GLY A 127 -27.84 22.04 -16.49
C GLY A 127 -28.35 20.64 -16.15
N ILE A 128 -27.89 20.04 -15.04
CA ILE A 128 -28.46 18.82 -14.46
C ILE A 128 -29.55 19.22 -13.46
N GLU A 129 -30.74 18.63 -13.59
CA GLU A 129 -31.82 18.82 -12.63
C GLU A 129 -31.44 18.16 -11.30
N GLN A 130 -31.31 18.98 -10.25
CA GLN A 130 -31.02 18.51 -8.90
C GLN A 130 -32.18 17.66 -8.37
N GLN A 131 -31.85 16.54 -7.74
CA GLN A 131 -32.83 15.63 -7.14
C GLN A 131 -32.45 15.36 -5.69
N ASP A 132 -33.45 15.22 -4.84
CA ASP A 132 -33.31 14.91 -3.40
C ASP A 132 -32.60 13.58 -3.12
N VAL A 133 -32.47 12.74 -4.16
CA VAL A 133 -31.79 11.43 -4.09
C VAL A 133 -30.32 11.50 -4.50
N PHE A 134 -29.80 12.70 -4.80
CA PHE A 134 -28.40 12.92 -5.13
C PHE A 134 -27.65 13.53 -3.95
N GLN A 135 -26.50 12.97 -3.63
CA GLN A 135 -25.60 13.49 -2.60
C GLN A 135 -24.24 13.84 -3.22
N PRO A 136 -23.78 15.10 -3.14
CA PRO A 136 -22.42 15.47 -3.54
C PRO A 136 -21.37 14.94 -2.55
N LEU A 137 -20.17 14.67 -3.04
CA LEU A 137 -18.98 14.40 -2.22
C LEU A 137 -17.74 14.85 -3.00
N PHE A 138 -16.85 15.64 -2.37
CA PHE A 138 -15.69 16.18 -3.06
C PHE A 138 -14.40 15.37 -2.80
N GLY A 139 -13.55 15.29 -3.82
CA GLY A 139 -12.32 14.49 -3.78
C GLY A 139 -11.25 15.04 -2.84
N ASP A 140 -11.26 16.34 -2.58
CA ASP A 140 -10.37 17.05 -1.66
C ASP A 140 -10.76 16.91 -0.19
N GLU A 141 -12.00 16.50 0.11
CA GLU A 141 -12.50 16.16 1.45
C GLU A 141 -12.71 14.66 1.69
N THR A 142 -12.55 13.84 0.65
CA THR A 142 -12.46 12.38 0.73
C THR A 142 -11.06 12.00 1.19
N ILE A 143 -10.89 11.44 2.40
CA ILE A 143 -9.59 11.19 3.04
C ILE A 143 -9.42 9.70 3.37
N PRO A 144 -8.86 8.87 2.46
CA PRO A 144 -8.69 7.43 2.67
C PRO A 144 -7.61 7.01 3.70
N ASP A 145 -6.87 7.95 4.27
CA ASP A 145 -5.72 7.69 5.16
C ASP A 145 -6.10 7.95 6.62
N ASP A 146 -5.90 6.95 7.48
CA ASP A 146 -6.18 7.01 8.93
C ASP A 146 -5.18 7.89 9.71
N GLN A 147 -4.11 8.35 9.07
CA GLN A 147 -3.09 9.24 9.65
C GLN A 147 -3.30 10.72 9.36
N SER A 148 -4.29 11.08 8.53
CA SER A 148 -4.63 12.47 8.26
C SER A 148 -5.26 13.14 9.49
N THR A 149 -4.84 14.36 9.80
CA THR A 149 -5.51 15.19 10.84
C THR A 149 -6.83 15.79 10.35
N ARG A 150 -7.12 15.73 9.04
CA ARG A 150 -8.37 16.22 8.45
C ARG A 150 -9.40 15.09 8.46
N PHE A 151 -10.61 15.43 8.89
CA PHE A 151 -11.75 14.50 8.88
C PHE A 151 -12.11 14.05 7.46
N ASP A 152 -12.40 12.76 7.32
CA ASP A 152 -12.86 12.16 6.09
C ASP A 152 -14.37 12.39 5.90
N ALA A 153 -14.74 13.26 4.96
CA ALA A 153 -16.13 13.58 4.68
C ALA A 153 -16.92 12.40 4.10
N THR A 154 -16.27 11.32 3.63
CA THR A 154 -17.01 10.14 3.18
C THR A 154 -17.84 9.50 4.28
N LEU A 155 -17.40 9.58 5.54
CA LEU A 155 -18.15 9.08 6.69
C LEU A 155 -19.46 9.85 6.92
N GLU A 156 -19.52 11.10 6.45
CA GLU A 156 -20.67 12.00 6.55
C GLU A 156 -21.56 11.88 5.32
N GLU A 157 -21.04 12.18 4.13
CA GLU A 157 -21.86 12.29 2.91
C GLU A 157 -22.46 10.96 2.47
N VAL A 158 -21.71 9.86 2.59
CA VAL A 158 -22.25 8.53 2.30
C VAL A 158 -23.35 8.18 3.30
N LEU A 159 -23.16 8.52 4.57
CA LEU A 159 -24.14 8.26 5.61
C LEU A 159 -25.41 9.11 5.41
N HIS A 160 -25.27 10.40 5.06
CA HIS A 160 -26.37 11.28 4.72
C HIS A 160 -27.27 10.64 3.67
N LEU A 161 -26.70 10.18 2.54
CA LEU A 161 -27.46 9.52 1.48
C LEU A 161 -28.20 8.27 1.98
N ILE A 162 -27.54 7.41 2.77
CA ILE A 162 -28.12 6.17 3.31
C ILE A 162 -29.26 6.48 4.29
N THR A 163 -29.08 7.46 5.17
CA THR A 163 -30.10 7.81 6.17
C THR A 163 -31.28 8.56 5.56
N HIS A 164 -31.01 9.50 4.66
CA HIS A 164 -32.01 10.35 4.03
C HIS A 164 -32.88 9.58 3.04
N VAL A 165 -32.28 8.82 2.11
CA VAL A 165 -33.04 8.11 1.07
C VAL A 165 -33.48 6.71 1.53
N GLY A 166 -32.68 6.07 2.39
CA GLY A 166 -32.94 4.73 2.91
C GLY A 166 -33.77 4.75 4.19
N TYR A 167 -33.12 5.00 5.33
CA TYR A 167 -33.73 4.81 6.65
C TYR A 167 -34.98 5.68 6.88
N SER A 168 -34.95 6.96 6.48
CA SER A 168 -36.08 7.87 6.68
C SER A 168 -37.35 7.41 5.94
N LYS A 169 -37.18 6.68 4.82
CA LYS A 169 -38.28 6.21 3.97
C LYS A 169 -38.76 4.81 4.34
N VAL A 170 -37.85 3.93 4.78
CA VAL A 170 -38.19 2.57 5.25
C VAL A 170 -38.84 2.58 6.63
N TYR A 171 -38.39 3.46 7.52
CA TYR A 171 -38.83 3.56 8.90
C TYR A 171 -39.29 4.98 9.27
N PRO A 172 -40.33 5.52 8.61
CA PRO A 172 -40.72 6.94 8.73
C PRO A 172 -41.16 7.35 10.15
N GLU A 173 -41.68 6.42 10.94
CA GLU A 173 -42.05 6.69 12.35
C GLU A 173 -40.82 6.84 13.27
N ILE A 174 -39.68 6.28 12.87
CA ILE A 174 -38.45 6.24 13.68
C ILE A 174 -37.44 7.25 13.15
N PHE A 175 -37.08 7.14 11.87
CA PHE A 175 -36.03 7.92 11.20
C PHE A 175 -36.59 8.99 10.25
N GLY A 176 -37.90 9.17 10.18
CA GLY A 176 -38.50 10.17 9.29
C GLY A 176 -38.03 11.59 9.61
N GLU A 177 -37.78 12.40 8.59
CA GLU A 177 -37.25 13.76 8.72
C GLU A 177 -38.37 14.79 8.87
N ASN A 178 -39.45 14.39 9.53
CA ASN A 178 -40.63 15.19 9.78
C ASN A 178 -40.95 15.21 11.27
N THR A 179 -41.68 16.24 11.66
CA THR A 179 -42.16 16.37 13.03
C THR A 179 -42.96 15.13 13.43
N GLY A 180 -42.70 14.62 14.64
CA GLY A 180 -43.37 13.44 15.19
C GLY A 180 -42.65 12.10 15.02
N SER A 181 -41.60 11.99 14.20
CA SER A 181 -40.74 10.79 14.23
C SER A 181 -39.92 10.70 15.53
N ALA A 182 -39.48 9.50 15.90
CA ALA A 182 -38.69 9.30 17.12
C ALA A 182 -37.36 10.10 17.09
N ILE A 183 -36.66 10.08 15.95
CA ILE A 183 -35.39 10.81 15.78
C ILE A 183 -35.58 12.32 15.87
N ALA A 184 -36.66 12.86 15.30
CA ALA A 184 -36.96 14.28 15.33
C ALA A 184 -37.37 14.75 16.74
N GLN A 185 -38.07 13.90 17.49
CA GLN A 185 -38.38 14.17 18.91
C GLN A 185 -37.11 14.21 19.77
N ALA A 186 -36.17 13.30 19.54
CA ALA A 186 -34.88 13.32 20.22
C ALA A 186 -34.08 14.59 19.86
N MET A 187 -34.07 14.99 18.59
CA MET A 187 -33.45 16.23 18.13
C MET A 187 -34.06 17.48 18.79
N ASP A 188 -35.39 17.55 18.91
CA ASP A 188 -36.07 18.67 19.56
C ASP A 188 -35.69 18.78 21.04
N ILE A 189 -35.48 17.65 21.73
CA ILE A 189 -34.94 17.63 23.10
C ILE A 189 -33.50 18.17 23.10
N ALA A 190 -32.66 17.73 22.16
CA ALA A 190 -31.26 18.14 22.05
C ALA A 190 -31.06 19.63 21.81
N ARG A 191 -32.01 20.26 21.11
CA ARG A 191 -32.03 21.69 20.81
C ARG A 191 -32.76 22.53 21.88
N GLY A 192 -33.36 21.89 22.89
CA GLY A 192 -34.16 22.56 23.93
C GLY A 192 -35.53 23.06 23.45
N GLY A 193 -36.02 22.58 22.31
CA GLY A 193 -37.28 22.96 21.70
C GLY A 193 -37.38 22.55 20.23
N GLN A 194 -38.60 22.64 19.68
CA GLN A 194 -38.87 22.38 18.27
C GLN A 194 -38.69 23.66 17.44
N PHE A 195 -37.74 23.63 16.50
CA PHE A 195 -37.42 24.75 15.62
C PHE A 195 -37.44 24.30 14.16
N GLU A 196 -38.44 24.76 13.38
CA GLU A 196 -38.56 24.48 11.94
C GLU A 196 -37.47 25.18 11.11
N THR A 197 -36.93 26.29 11.62
CA THR A 197 -35.79 27.02 11.04
C THR A 197 -34.78 27.34 12.15
N ILE A 198 -33.51 27.55 11.78
CA ILE A 198 -32.44 27.82 12.74
C ILE A 198 -32.74 29.10 13.56
N PRO A 199 -32.87 29.01 14.89
CA PRO A 199 -33.12 30.17 15.74
C PRO A 199 -31.88 31.06 15.82
N GLN A 200 -32.07 32.34 16.16
CA GLN A 200 -30.91 33.24 16.39
C GLN A 200 -30.02 32.79 17.55
N VAL A 201 -30.63 32.18 18.58
CA VAL A 201 -29.97 31.67 19.78
C VAL A 201 -30.73 30.44 20.24
N TYR A 202 -30.03 29.32 20.41
CA TYR A 202 -30.59 28.12 21.02
C TYR A 202 -30.71 28.28 22.54
N PRO A 203 -31.70 27.62 23.19
CA PRO A 203 -31.81 27.57 24.65
C PRO A 203 -30.52 27.14 25.36
N GLU A 204 -30.27 27.74 26.53
CA GLU A 204 -29.14 27.36 27.39
C GLU A 204 -29.25 25.87 27.78
N GLY A 205 -28.23 25.09 27.46
CA GLY A 205 -28.18 23.64 27.72
C GLY A 205 -28.50 22.76 26.51
N ALA A 206 -28.78 23.34 25.33
CA ALA A 206 -28.77 22.62 24.06
C ALA A 206 -27.38 22.02 23.78
N TRP A 207 -27.32 20.80 23.27
CA TRP A 207 -26.07 20.12 22.89
C TRP A 207 -25.94 19.90 21.37
N TYR A 208 -27.01 20.22 20.64
CA TYR A 208 -27.05 20.32 19.20
C TYR A 208 -27.49 21.75 18.81
N THR A 209 -26.63 22.49 18.14
CA THR A 209 -26.78 23.92 17.84
C THR A 209 -26.28 24.24 16.42
N TYR A 210 -26.95 23.66 15.42
CA TYR A 210 -26.60 23.83 14.01
C TYR A 210 -26.75 25.28 13.54
N ASP A 211 -25.81 25.78 12.73
CA ASP A 211 -25.70 27.19 12.36
C ASP A 211 -25.87 27.49 10.85
N ASP A 212 -25.96 26.46 9.99
CA ASP A 212 -26.20 26.61 8.56
C ASP A 212 -27.64 27.03 8.25
N ARG A 213 -27.84 28.33 8.06
CA ARG A 213 -29.16 28.94 7.80
C ARG A 213 -29.84 28.49 6.51
N THR A 214 -29.18 27.72 5.65
CA THR A 214 -29.81 27.13 4.46
C THR A 214 -30.59 25.85 4.79
N CYS A 215 -30.26 25.21 5.92
CA CYS A 215 -30.87 23.98 6.42
C CYS A 215 -32.27 24.19 7.00
N ASP A 216 -33.22 23.36 6.58
CA ASP A 216 -34.58 23.28 7.12
C ASP A 216 -34.71 22.17 8.18
N TYR A 217 -35.94 21.94 8.69
CA TYR A 217 -36.16 20.90 9.70
C TYR A 217 -35.73 19.51 9.26
N SER A 218 -35.91 19.18 7.97
CA SER A 218 -35.55 17.87 7.44
C SER A 218 -34.05 17.68 7.49
N CYS A 219 -33.32 18.65 6.93
CA CYS A 219 -31.86 18.68 6.95
C CYS A 219 -31.31 18.60 8.39
N MET A 220 -31.89 19.35 9.35
CA MET A 220 -31.43 19.32 10.74
C MET A 220 -31.57 17.93 11.39
N VAL A 221 -32.58 17.14 10.99
CA VAL A 221 -32.76 15.75 11.46
C VAL A 221 -31.69 14.83 10.88
N THR A 222 -31.38 14.98 9.58
CA THR A 222 -30.32 14.22 8.90
C THR A 222 -28.98 14.45 9.57
N GLU A 223 -28.62 15.71 9.80
CA GLU A 223 -27.40 16.15 10.48
C GLU A 223 -27.32 15.62 11.92
N TYR A 224 -28.41 15.70 12.67
CA TYR A 224 -28.49 15.17 14.03
C TYR A 224 -28.26 13.65 14.07
N THR A 225 -28.78 12.93 13.06
CA THR A 225 -28.58 11.48 12.91
C THR A 225 -27.11 11.17 12.63
N TYR A 226 -26.47 11.92 11.72
CA TYR A 226 -25.04 11.84 11.43
C TYR A 226 -24.18 12.09 12.68
N TRP A 227 -24.39 13.22 13.36
CA TRP A 227 -23.63 13.58 14.56
C TRP A 227 -23.74 12.51 15.64
N GLY A 228 -24.95 11.99 15.85
CA GLY A 228 -25.23 10.91 16.78
C GLY A 228 -24.48 9.63 16.43
N LEU A 229 -24.69 9.10 15.22
CA LEU A 229 -24.17 7.78 14.85
C LEU A 229 -22.65 7.79 14.76
N THR A 230 -22.06 8.80 14.13
CA THR A 230 -20.60 8.89 13.99
C THR A 230 -19.90 9.12 15.34
N SER A 231 -20.55 9.77 16.30
CA SER A 231 -20.05 9.85 17.68
C SER A 231 -20.11 8.51 18.41
N ILE A 232 -21.15 7.70 18.15
CA ILE A 232 -21.28 6.33 18.72
C ILE A 232 -20.23 5.40 18.12
N LEU A 233 -19.97 5.50 16.81
CA LEU A 233 -18.98 4.69 16.10
C LEU A 233 -17.53 5.09 16.39
N GLY A 234 -17.31 6.31 16.91
CA GLY A 234 -16.00 6.81 17.32
C GLY A 234 -15.33 7.78 16.35
N ALA A 235 -15.96 8.13 15.23
CA ALA A 235 -15.39 9.05 14.23
C ALA A 235 -15.18 10.47 14.76
N GLN A 236 -15.92 10.88 15.79
CA GLN A 236 -15.86 12.23 16.37
C GLN A 236 -14.90 12.33 17.57
N VAL A 237 -14.21 11.23 17.92
CA VAL A 237 -13.22 11.22 19.01
C VAL A 237 -12.06 12.16 18.63
N GLY A 238 -11.68 13.04 19.55
CA GLY A 238 -10.60 14.02 19.32
C GLY A 238 -11.03 15.33 18.62
N ARG A 239 -12.24 15.40 18.06
CA ARG A 239 -12.71 16.55 17.25
C ARG A 239 -13.51 17.61 18.01
N LEU A 240 -13.60 17.51 19.34
CA LEU A 240 -14.50 18.38 20.12
C LEU A 240 -14.21 19.87 19.90
N ASP A 241 -12.95 20.28 19.81
CA ASP A 241 -12.60 21.69 19.61
C ASP A 241 -13.07 22.24 18.25
N GLU A 242 -13.18 21.38 17.24
CA GLU A 242 -13.68 21.71 15.89
C GLU A 242 -15.21 21.79 15.84
N ILE A 243 -15.89 20.83 16.51
CA ILE A 243 -17.33 20.60 16.31
C ILE A 243 -18.22 21.15 17.43
N GLN A 244 -17.67 21.53 18.59
CA GLN A 244 -18.46 21.89 19.79
C GLN A 244 -19.41 23.09 19.61
N ASN A 245 -19.23 23.91 18.57
CA ASN A 245 -20.16 24.98 18.26
C ASN A 245 -21.51 24.46 17.73
N GLU A 246 -21.52 23.26 17.15
CA GLU A 246 -22.70 22.58 16.60
C GLU A 246 -23.07 21.33 17.40
N TRP A 247 -22.10 20.53 17.84
CA TRP A 247 -22.32 19.25 18.51
C TRP A 247 -21.32 19.01 19.66
N THR A 248 -21.84 18.80 20.88
CA THR A 248 -20.96 18.65 22.07
C THR A 248 -20.73 17.20 22.53
N LEU A 249 -21.41 16.21 21.90
CA LEU A 249 -21.44 14.81 22.34
C LEU A 249 -20.55 13.90 21.49
N ASN A 250 -19.29 14.27 21.29
CA ASN A 250 -18.35 13.66 20.34
C ASN A 250 -17.85 12.22 20.64
N THR A 251 -18.50 11.49 21.56
CA THR A 251 -18.11 10.12 21.98
C THR A 251 -19.35 9.31 22.36
N ALA A 252 -19.31 7.99 22.17
CA ALA A 252 -20.41 7.08 22.53
C ALA A 252 -20.92 7.27 23.98
N GLU A 253 -20.02 7.46 24.95
CA GLU A 253 -20.37 7.66 26.36
C GLU A 253 -21.13 8.97 26.59
N LYS A 254 -20.75 10.04 25.90
CA LYS A 254 -21.44 11.34 25.96
C LYS A 254 -22.84 11.23 25.36
N VAL A 255 -22.98 10.59 24.19
CA VAL A 255 -24.30 10.36 23.58
C VAL A 255 -25.17 9.54 24.52
N LYS A 256 -24.68 8.40 25.01
CA LYS A 256 -25.41 7.51 25.94
C LYS A 256 -25.87 8.19 27.22
N SER A 257 -25.04 9.07 27.78
CA SER A 257 -25.32 9.71 29.09
C SER A 257 -26.18 10.95 29.00
N LYS A 258 -26.07 11.73 27.90
CA LYS A 258 -26.77 13.00 27.74
C LYS A 258 -28.01 12.89 26.84
N ASP A 259 -27.92 12.08 25.78
CA ASP A 259 -28.96 11.91 24.76
C ASP A 259 -29.34 10.42 24.64
N ALA A 260 -29.94 9.91 25.73
CA ALA A 260 -30.26 8.49 25.86
C ALA A 260 -31.31 8.02 24.83
N GLU A 261 -32.21 8.91 24.38
CA GLU A 261 -33.19 8.61 23.33
C GLU A 261 -32.50 8.38 21.99
N LEU A 262 -31.62 9.30 21.58
CA LEU A 262 -30.80 9.13 20.36
C LEU A 262 -29.97 7.85 20.42
N TYR A 263 -29.27 7.62 21.54
CA TYR A 263 -28.46 6.42 21.73
C TYR A 263 -29.31 5.16 21.58
N SER A 264 -30.52 5.12 22.18
CA SER A 264 -31.41 3.97 22.09
C SER A 264 -31.94 3.74 20.67
N ILE A 265 -32.16 4.79 19.87
CA ILE A 265 -32.60 4.67 18.48
C ILE A 265 -31.46 4.10 17.62
N LEU A 266 -30.26 4.69 17.72
CA LEU A 266 -29.13 4.38 16.85
C LEU A 266 -28.41 3.06 17.19
N THR A 267 -28.57 2.55 18.41
CA THR A 267 -28.00 1.25 18.83
C THR A 267 -29.01 0.11 18.83
N ASN A 268 -30.21 0.31 18.27
CA ASN A 268 -31.21 -0.74 18.18
C ASN A 268 -30.89 -1.69 17.00
N ASP A 269 -30.40 -2.89 17.35
CA ASP A 269 -30.05 -3.96 16.40
C ASP A 269 -31.17 -4.34 15.41
N SER A 270 -32.43 -4.02 15.71
CA SER A 270 -33.56 -4.29 14.80
C SER A 270 -33.46 -3.50 13.49
N TYR A 271 -32.77 -2.35 13.50
CA TYR A 271 -32.59 -1.49 12.32
C TYR A 271 -31.30 -1.80 11.57
N ARG A 272 -30.38 -2.59 12.15
CA ARG A 272 -29.12 -2.99 11.50
C ARG A 272 -28.31 -1.80 10.97
N LEU A 273 -28.27 -0.70 11.73
CA LEU A 273 -27.28 0.37 11.51
C LEU A 273 -25.88 -0.19 11.79
N ALA A 274 -24.88 0.40 11.14
CA ALA A 274 -23.48 0.08 11.41
C ALA A 274 -23.17 0.20 12.91
N ASN A 275 -22.40 -0.77 13.42
CA ASN A 275 -21.91 -0.78 14.80
C ASN A 275 -20.37 -0.71 14.87
N THR A 276 -19.71 -0.84 13.72
CA THR A 276 -18.28 -0.68 13.49
C THR A 276 -18.09 0.48 12.51
N LEU A 277 -17.14 1.36 12.80
CA LEU A 277 -16.85 2.50 11.93
C LEU A 277 -16.25 2.01 10.59
N PRO A 278 -16.77 2.44 9.43
CA PRO A 278 -16.14 2.19 8.14
C PRO A 278 -14.70 2.70 8.10
N ASN A 279 -13.79 1.92 7.52
CA ASN A 279 -12.38 2.25 7.41
C ASN A 279 -11.88 2.35 5.95
N GLY A 280 -12.73 2.06 4.97
CA GLY A 280 -12.37 2.08 3.55
C GLY A 280 -11.64 0.83 3.07
N ASP A 281 -11.73 -0.30 3.76
CA ASP A 281 -11.10 -1.58 3.38
C ASP A 281 -12.06 -2.78 3.32
N TYR A 282 -13.20 -2.57 2.67
CA TYR A 282 -14.23 -3.59 2.46
C TYR A 282 -13.76 -4.85 1.71
N GLN A 283 -14.05 -6.04 2.27
CA GLN A 283 -13.64 -7.35 1.72
C GLN A 283 -14.79 -8.22 1.15
N GLY A 284 -16.05 -7.78 1.23
CA GLY A 284 -17.20 -8.61 0.85
C GLY A 284 -17.30 -8.94 -0.65
N PHE A 285 -16.83 -8.03 -1.52
CA PHE A 285 -16.70 -8.27 -2.96
C PHE A 285 -15.77 -7.25 -3.64
N GLU A 286 -15.30 -7.57 -4.85
CA GLU A 286 -14.48 -6.67 -5.65
C GLU A 286 -15.29 -5.51 -6.23
N ILE A 287 -14.88 -4.27 -5.94
CA ILE A 287 -15.49 -3.04 -6.45
C ILE A 287 -14.66 -2.51 -7.63
N THR A 288 -15.28 -2.38 -8.80
CA THR A 288 -14.61 -1.91 -10.03
C THR A 288 -15.23 -0.62 -10.56
N LEU A 289 -14.42 0.31 -11.06
CA LEU A 289 -14.91 1.52 -11.73
C LEU A 289 -15.12 1.30 -13.23
N SER A 290 -16.18 1.91 -13.76
CA SER A 290 -16.48 2.06 -15.18
C SER A 290 -16.35 3.52 -15.59
N GLY A 291 -16.04 3.81 -16.86
CA GLY A 291 -16.05 5.19 -17.39
C GLY A 291 -14.95 6.11 -16.85
N THR A 292 -14.03 5.59 -16.02
CA THR A 292 -12.65 6.06 -16.05
C THR A 292 -12.17 5.93 -17.50
N ASN A 293 -11.24 6.78 -17.94
CA ASN A 293 -10.38 6.34 -19.04
C ASN A 293 -9.84 5.00 -18.57
N LYS A 294 -10.37 3.89 -19.11
CA LYS A 294 -9.70 2.60 -19.00
C LYS A 294 -8.27 2.96 -19.33
N THR A 295 -7.32 2.71 -18.43
CA THR A 295 -5.92 2.54 -18.80
C THR A 295 -5.98 1.85 -20.15
N PRO A 296 -5.69 2.50 -21.32
CA PRO A 296 -5.93 1.85 -22.60
C PRO A 296 -5.36 0.46 -22.47
N ALA A 297 -6.25 -0.54 -22.62
CA ALA A 297 -5.90 -1.91 -22.30
C ALA A 297 -4.55 -2.14 -22.97
N VAL A 298 -3.55 -2.51 -22.16
CA VAL A 298 -2.19 -2.77 -22.64
C VAL A 298 -2.37 -3.53 -23.94
N ASP A 299 -1.85 -2.99 -25.04
CA ASP A 299 -1.87 -3.73 -26.30
C ASP A 299 -0.90 -4.89 -26.14
N SER A 300 -1.37 -5.92 -25.45
CA SER A 300 -0.62 -7.14 -25.17
C SER A 300 -0.33 -7.92 -26.45
N SER A 301 -0.83 -7.44 -27.61
CA SER A 301 -0.51 -7.93 -28.94
C SER A 301 0.65 -7.18 -29.62
N HIS A 302 1.10 -6.06 -29.05
CA HIS A 302 2.20 -5.26 -29.60
C HIS A 302 3.54 -5.99 -29.46
N GLU A 303 4.27 -6.14 -30.56
CA GLU A 303 5.50 -6.96 -30.64
C GLU A 303 6.60 -6.52 -29.65
N ILE A 304 6.81 -5.21 -29.49
CA ILE A 304 7.81 -4.67 -28.56
C ILE A 304 7.45 -5.03 -27.11
N LEU A 305 6.17 -4.87 -26.73
CA LEU A 305 5.71 -5.14 -25.36
C LEU A 305 5.76 -6.64 -25.03
N GLN A 306 5.42 -7.51 -26.00
CA GLN A 306 5.60 -8.95 -25.84
C GLN A 306 7.08 -9.35 -25.73
N SER A 307 7.94 -8.73 -26.54
CA SER A 307 9.37 -9.03 -26.55
C SER A 307 10.04 -8.62 -25.25
N VAL A 308 9.73 -7.43 -24.72
CA VAL A 308 10.35 -6.95 -23.47
C VAL A 308 9.94 -7.82 -22.28
N VAL A 309 8.67 -8.23 -22.19
CA VAL A 309 8.21 -9.17 -21.14
C VAL A 309 8.87 -10.54 -21.28
N SER A 310 9.05 -11.02 -22.51
CA SER A 310 9.68 -12.31 -22.79
C SER A 310 11.17 -12.32 -22.43
N SER A 311 11.88 -11.21 -22.68
CA SER A 311 13.31 -11.08 -22.36
C SER A 311 13.57 -10.75 -20.89
N ASN A 312 12.66 -10.02 -20.24
CA ASN A 312 12.78 -9.57 -18.85
C ASN A 312 11.61 -10.10 -18.00
N PRO A 313 11.43 -11.43 -17.86
CA PRO A 313 10.32 -11.99 -17.11
C PRO A 313 10.41 -11.61 -15.63
N ASN A 314 9.25 -11.27 -15.03
CA ASN A 314 9.08 -10.87 -13.63
C ASN A 314 9.83 -9.61 -13.18
N TYR A 315 10.67 -8.99 -14.01
CA TYR A 315 11.19 -7.65 -13.71
C TYR A 315 10.07 -6.62 -13.68
N LYS A 316 10.27 -5.56 -12.91
CA LYS A 316 9.27 -4.52 -12.69
C LYS A 316 9.85 -3.14 -12.95
N ILE A 317 8.96 -2.17 -13.17
CA ILE A 317 9.30 -0.76 -13.34
C ILE A 317 8.61 0.00 -12.22
N ALA A 318 9.38 0.68 -11.36
CA ALA A 318 8.86 1.62 -10.37
C ALA A 318 8.85 3.04 -10.95
N TYR A 319 7.87 3.85 -10.57
CA TYR A 319 7.67 5.22 -11.04
C TYR A 319 6.74 5.98 -10.09
N THR A 320 6.62 7.30 -10.25
CA THR A 320 5.56 8.08 -9.58
C THR A 320 4.59 8.68 -10.58
N ASP A 321 3.38 9.05 -10.13
CA ASP A 321 2.42 9.88 -10.85
C ASP A 321 2.34 11.30 -10.28
N GLU A 322 3.47 11.81 -9.77
CA GLU A 322 3.62 13.02 -8.96
C GLU A 322 3.13 12.91 -7.51
N SER A 323 2.17 12.04 -7.16
CA SER A 323 1.70 11.89 -5.77
C SER A 323 1.94 10.51 -5.19
N TYR A 324 1.75 9.46 -5.98
CA TYR A 324 1.81 8.08 -5.52
C TYR A 324 2.98 7.37 -6.17
N VAL A 325 3.54 6.40 -5.45
CA VAL A 325 4.61 5.54 -5.94
C VAL A 325 3.98 4.24 -6.44
N TYR A 326 4.27 3.86 -7.68
CA TYR A 326 3.73 2.67 -8.33
C TYR A 326 4.83 1.73 -8.78
N MET A 327 4.39 0.53 -9.14
CA MET A 327 5.16 -0.46 -9.85
C MET A 327 4.31 -1.13 -10.92
N MET A 328 4.90 -1.45 -12.07
CA MET A 328 4.23 -2.18 -13.17
C MET A 328 5.11 -3.27 -13.78
N SER A 329 4.47 -4.18 -14.55
CA SER A 329 5.17 -5.04 -15.49
C SER A 329 5.72 -4.23 -16.69
N PRO A 330 6.71 -4.76 -17.44
CA PRO A 330 7.33 -4.05 -18.56
C PRO A 330 6.38 -3.64 -19.69
N ASP A 331 5.27 -4.36 -19.87
CA ASP A 331 4.24 -4.05 -20.86
C ASP A 331 3.22 -3.00 -20.38
N GLY A 332 3.34 -2.51 -19.15
CA GLY A 332 2.34 -1.63 -18.52
C GLY A 332 1.21 -2.36 -17.80
N SER A 333 1.23 -3.69 -17.76
CA SER A 333 0.25 -4.48 -17.01
C SER A 333 0.61 -4.54 -15.51
N ASN A 334 -0.31 -5.08 -14.70
CA ASN A 334 -0.09 -5.33 -13.27
C ASN A 334 0.40 -4.09 -12.49
N ILE A 335 -0.12 -2.92 -12.84
CA ILE A 335 0.14 -1.68 -12.09
C ILE A 335 -0.34 -1.88 -10.66
N THR A 336 0.56 -1.66 -9.72
CA THR A 336 0.35 -1.83 -8.28
C THR A 336 0.83 -0.58 -7.59
N MET A 337 -0.02 0.07 -6.79
CA MET A 337 0.44 1.14 -5.90
C MET A 337 1.35 0.53 -4.83
N LEU A 338 2.52 1.14 -4.64
CA LEU A 338 3.44 0.77 -3.56
C LEU A 338 3.16 1.64 -2.34
N ALA A 339 3.12 2.96 -2.49
CA ALA A 339 2.95 3.89 -1.37
C ALA A 339 2.19 5.16 -1.76
N ASP A 340 1.51 5.74 -0.77
CA ASP A 340 1.02 7.12 -0.82
C ASP A 340 2.14 8.09 -0.37
N GLY A 341 2.67 8.83 -1.34
CA GLY A 341 3.66 9.89 -1.16
C GLY A 341 3.07 11.30 -1.35
N SER A 342 1.74 11.44 -1.24
CA SER A 342 1.08 12.73 -1.40
C SER A 342 1.52 13.75 -0.34
N PRO A 343 1.43 15.07 -0.63
CA PRO A 343 0.93 15.69 -1.86
C PRO A 343 1.85 15.53 -3.07
N ILE A 344 3.16 15.35 -2.87
CA ILE A 344 4.15 15.19 -3.95
C ILE A 344 5.25 14.17 -3.63
N ALA A 345 5.58 13.32 -4.61
CA ALA A 345 6.62 12.30 -4.54
C ALA A 345 7.40 12.16 -5.86
N GLY A 346 8.71 11.94 -5.74
CA GLY A 346 9.62 11.74 -6.88
C GLY A 346 10.93 11.05 -6.47
N TYR A 347 11.90 11.04 -7.37
CA TYR A 347 13.24 10.48 -7.14
C TYR A 347 13.22 9.01 -6.75
N VAL A 348 12.44 8.21 -7.48
CA VAL A 348 12.34 6.77 -7.20
C VAL A 348 13.67 6.06 -7.50
N SER A 349 14.05 5.14 -6.61
CA SER A 349 15.19 4.25 -6.79
C SER A 349 14.94 2.89 -6.15
N TRP A 350 15.63 1.86 -6.62
CA TRP A 350 15.50 0.49 -6.11
C TRP A 350 16.63 0.16 -5.14
N GLY A 351 16.31 -0.60 -4.09
CA GLY A 351 17.33 -1.37 -3.36
C GLY A 351 17.90 -2.50 -4.23
N PRO A 352 19.17 -2.92 -4.02
CA PRO A 352 19.85 -3.89 -4.90
C PRO A 352 19.19 -5.27 -4.94
N ASP A 353 18.45 -5.63 -3.89
CA ASP A 353 17.71 -6.90 -3.77
C ASP A 353 16.24 -6.81 -4.22
N ALA A 354 15.82 -5.65 -4.75
CA ALA A 354 14.46 -5.33 -5.17
C ALA A 354 13.38 -5.53 -4.08
N LYS A 355 13.75 -5.57 -2.79
CA LYS A 355 12.77 -5.64 -1.69
C LYS A 355 12.13 -4.30 -1.37
N PHE A 356 12.86 -3.21 -1.61
CA PHE A 356 12.42 -1.86 -1.30
C PHE A 356 12.52 -0.94 -2.52
N VAL A 357 11.54 -0.05 -2.63
CA VAL A 357 11.62 1.15 -3.46
C VAL A 357 11.81 2.34 -2.53
N TYR A 358 12.83 3.14 -2.81
CA TYR A 358 13.17 4.37 -2.12
C TYR A 358 12.65 5.56 -2.92
N PHE A 359 12.20 6.61 -2.26
CA PHE A 359 11.70 7.81 -2.90
C PHE A 359 11.78 9.01 -1.95
N ALA A 360 11.70 10.23 -2.49
CA ALA A 360 11.54 11.44 -1.70
C ALA A 360 10.09 11.92 -1.78
N SER A 361 9.56 12.44 -0.66
CA SER A 361 8.19 12.94 -0.58
C SER A 361 8.04 14.04 0.46
N ALA A 362 7.18 15.02 0.18
CA ALA A 362 6.79 16.06 1.11
C ALA A 362 5.56 15.66 1.93
N LYS A 363 5.54 14.44 2.48
CA LYS A 363 4.40 13.89 3.22
C LYS A 363 4.08 14.74 4.47
N GLY A 364 3.16 15.70 4.32
CA GLY A 364 2.83 16.74 5.30
C GLY A 364 1.92 17.83 4.72
N GLU A 365 1.74 18.96 5.43
CA GLU A 365 1.04 20.12 4.85
C GLU A 365 1.72 20.56 3.54
N ALA A 366 0.95 21.16 2.63
CA ALA A 366 1.52 21.81 1.45
C ALA A 366 2.62 22.77 1.92
N GLU A 367 3.81 22.69 1.31
CA GLU A 367 5.05 23.42 1.69
C GLU A 367 5.96 22.75 2.74
N SER A 368 5.69 21.52 3.19
CA SER A 368 6.65 20.78 4.03
C SER A 368 7.91 20.34 3.27
N ALA A 369 9.03 20.20 3.99
CA ALA A 369 10.29 19.76 3.42
C ALA A 369 10.20 18.32 2.91
N TRP A 370 10.87 18.02 1.79
CA TRP A 370 10.91 16.67 1.23
C TRP A 370 11.82 15.78 2.07
N GLU A 371 11.31 14.64 2.52
CA GLU A 371 12.09 13.65 3.29
C GLU A 371 12.24 12.35 2.49
N ALA A 372 13.22 11.53 2.86
CA ALA A 372 13.45 10.22 2.27
C ALA A 372 12.53 9.16 2.89
N PHE A 373 11.98 8.30 2.04
CA PHE A 373 11.12 7.19 2.42
C PHE A 373 11.57 5.92 1.70
N ARG A 374 11.22 4.76 2.26
CA ARG A 374 11.20 3.49 1.53
C ARG A 374 9.85 2.80 1.71
N VAL A 375 9.48 2.01 0.72
CA VAL A 375 8.35 1.10 0.80
C VAL A 375 8.77 -0.32 0.49
N ASN A 376 8.36 -1.26 1.34
CA ASN A 376 8.54 -2.67 1.09
C ASN A 376 7.62 -3.12 -0.06
N VAL A 377 8.21 -3.73 -1.08
CA VAL A 377 7.50 -4.08 -2.32
C VAL A 377 6.45 -5.17 -2.09
N GLU A 378 6.70 -6.09 -1.17
CA GLU A 378 5.78 -7.19 -0.84
C GLU A 378 4.74 -6.78 0.21
N SER A 379 5.17 -6.26 1.37
CA SER A 379 4.27 -5.93 2.48
C SER A 379 3.55 -4.59 2.35
N LYS A 380 3.99 -3.72 1.43
CA LYS A 380 3.55 -2.32 1.30
C LYS A 380 3.83 -1.45 2.54
N GLU A 381 4.64 -1.96 3.46
CA GLU A 381 5.05 -1.21 4.64
C GLU A 381 5.90 0.00 4.22
N LEU A 382 5.43 1.19 4.61
CA LEU A 382 6.08 2.47 4.35
C LEU A 382 6.90 2.88 5.59
N THR A 383 8.15 3.27 5.37
CA THR A 383 9.06 3.75 6.43
C THR A 383 9.61 5.12 6.06
N LYS A 384 9.48 6.10 6.96
CA LYS A 384 10.19 7.39 6.89
C LYS A 384 11.64 7.16 7.29
N LEU A 385 12.59 7.53 6.45
CA LEU A 385 14.02 7.27 6.66
C LEU A 385 14.75 8.44 7.32
N THR A 386 14.33 9.67 7.00
CA THR A 386 15.04 10.89 7.41
C THR A 386 14.11 11.86 8.13
N ASP A 387 14.71 12.73 8.94
CA ASP A 387 14.03 13.89 9.53
C ASP A 387 14.99 15.09 9.51
N PHE A 388 15.36 15.52 8.31
CA PHE A 388 16.35 16.58 8.10
C PHE A 388 15.76 17.98 8.25
N GLY A 389 14.45 18.14 8.01
CA GLY A 389 13.80 19.44 7.89
C GLY A 389 14.31 20.24 6.68
N LYS A 390 14.77 19.54 5.65
CA LYS A 390 15.39 20.06 4.42
C LYS A 390 15.03 19.16 3.25
N ASP A 391 15.00 19.72 2.03
CA ASP A 391 14.53 18.98 0.87
C ASP A 391 15.53 17.91 0.41
N VAL A 392 15.14 16.65 0.56
CA VAL A 392 15.76 15.51 -0.12
C VAL A 392 15.40 15.57 -1.61
N ARG A 393 16.42 15.64 -2.47
CA ARG A 393 16.27 15.82 -3.92
C ARG A 393 16.73 14.64 -4.76
N SER A 394 17.30 13.61 -4.14
CA SER A 394 17.58 12.31 -4.76
C SER A 394 18.15 11.36 -3.70
N LEU A 395 17.94 10.06 -3.86
CA LEU A 395 18.49 9.05 -2.97
C LEU A 395 18.69 7.71 -3.68
N GLY A 396 19.64 6.91 -3.18
CA GLY A 396 19.86 5.58 -3.71
C GLY A 396 20.81 4.74 -2.86
N VAL A 397 20.60 3.43 -2.90
CA VAL A 397 21.42 2.43 -2.20
C VAL A 397 22.47 1.88 -3.16
N SER A 398 23.69 1.71 -2.67
CA SER A 398 24.80 1.12 -3.43
C SER A 398 24.50 -0.33 -3.85
N PRO A 399 25.11 -0.83 -4.94
CA PRO A 399 24.85 -2.17 -5.47
C PRO A 399 25.23 -3.31 -4.51
N ASP A 400 26.20 -3.08 -3.63
CA ASP A 400 26.60 -4.00 -2.57
C ASP A 400 25.66 -3.95 -1.35
N GLY A 401 24.79 -2.93 -1.27
CA GLY A 401 23.88 -2.72 -0.15
C GLY A 401 24.52 -2.04 1.07
N ASP A 402 25.78 -1.65 0.99
CA ASP A 402 26.55 -1.16 2.14
C ASP A 402 26.38 0.34 2.39
N TYR A 403 25.90 1.12 1.42
CA TYR A 403 25.80 2.58 1.52
C TYR A 403 24.45 3.12 1.05
N LEU A 404 23.94 4.12 1.77
CA LEU A 404 22.87 5.00 1.30
C LEU A 404 23.46 6.38 0.98
N ALA A 405 23.25 6.86 -0.24
CA ALA A 405 23.56 8.24 -0.62
C ALA A 405 22.27 9.07 -0.73
N VAL A 406 22.33 10.32 -0.29
CA VAL A 406 21.19 11.25 -0.29
C VAL A 406 21.64 12.64 -0.69
N SER A 407 21.01 13.23 -1.71
CA SER A 407 21.17 14.64 -2.06
C SER A 407 20.21 15.50 -1.23
N VAL A 408 20.74 16.47 -0.49
CA VAL A 408 19.95 17.32 0.42
C VAL A 408 20.18 18.79 0.13
N MET A 409 19.11 19.48 -0.23
CA MET A 409 19.09 20.91 -0.48
C MET A 409 18.86 21.70 0.81
N SER A 410 19.80 22.60 1.13
CA SER A 410 19.76 23.52 2.25
C SER A 410 19.42 24.94 1.75
N GLY A 411 18.38 25.57 2.29
CA GLY A 411 17.92 26.90 1.89
C GLY A 411 16.41 26.93 1.62
N ASN A 412 15.81 28.11 1.46
CA ASN A 412 14.36 28.22 1.23
C ASN A 412 14.03 27.97 -0.26
N SER A 413 13.47 26.80 -0.56
CA SER A 413 12.88 26.47 -1.87
C SER A 413 11.50 27.10 -2.08
N ASN A 414 10.80 27.49 -1.00
CA ASN A 414 9.45 28.07 -1.02
C ASN A 414 9.42 29.60 -1.18
N ILE A 415 10.40 30.19 -1.89
CA ILE A 415 10.31 31.61 -2.25
C ILE A 415 9.34 31.73 -3.42
N GLY A 416 8.03 31.82 -3.11
CA GLY A 416 6.95 31.83 -4.09
C GLY A 416 7.22 32.73 -5.30
N ASP A 417 6.99 32.16 -6.50
CA ASP A 417 6.96 32.76 -7.85
C ASP A 417 7.93 33.92 -8.17
N ASN A 418 9.01 34.10 -7.40
CA ASN A 418 10.03 35.10 -7.67
C ASN A 418 11.40 34.42 -7.75
N ASN A 419 11.91 34.35 -8.97
CA ASN A 419 13.24 33.85 -9.29
C ASN A 419 14.37 34.83 -8.89
N ASP A 420 14.02 35.96 -8.24
CA ASP A 420 14.91 37.09 -7.94
C ASP A 420 15.74 36.89 -6.66
N ASN A 421 15.44 35.89 -5.82
CA ASN A 421 16.12 35.63 -4.53
C ASN A 421 16.86 34.29 -4.45
N LEU A 422 17.05 33.59 -5.58
CA LEU A 422 17.61 32.23 -5.67
C LEU A 422 19.13 32.10 -5.38
N THR A 423 19.74 33.06 -4.70
CA THR A 423 21.16 33.00 -4.25
C THR A 423 21.33 32.38 -2.86
N GLN A 424 20.27 31.75 -2.32
CA GLN A 424 20.19 31.37 -0.90
C GLN A 424 20.06 29.87 -0.63
N PHE A 425 20.28 29.00 -1.63
CA PHE A 425 20.29 27.55 -1.40
C PHE A 425 21.54 26.88 -1.97
N ASN A 426 21.93 25.77 -1.34
CA ASN A 426 23.01 24.90 -1.76
C ASN A 426 22.61 23.44 -1.53
N THR A 427 23.14 22.52 -2.32
CA THR A 427 22.83 21.09 -2.17
C THR A 427 24.11 20.31 -1.93
N ASP A 428 24.13 19.55 -0.85
CA ASP A 428 25.23 18.65 -0.50
C ASP A 428 24.80 17.21 -0.74
N LEU A 429 25.74 16.38 -1.18
CA LEU A 429 25.57 14.93 -1.30
C LEU A 429 26.10 14.28 -0.03
N TYR A 430 25.22 13.64 0.72
CA TYR A 430 25.53 12.90 1.95
C TYR A 430 25.60 11.40 1.67
N ILE A 431 26.33 10.69 2.52
CA ILE A 431 26.44 9.23 2.51
C ILE A 431 26.43 8.68 3.94
N VAL A 432 25.87 7.47 4.12
CA VAL A 432 25.89 6.75 5.39
C VAL A 432 26.07 5.26 5.16
N ASP A 433 26.71 4.58 6.11
CA ASP A 433 26.76 3.12 6.18
C ASP A 433 25.36 2.55 6.41
N MET A 434 24.94 1.62 5.55
CA MET A 434 23.58 1.10 5.54
C MET A 434 23.26 0.30 6.80
N HIS A 435 24.22 -0.45 7.34
CA HIS A 435 24.01 -1.21 8.57
C HIS A 435 23.67 -0.29 9.75
N SER A 436 24.41 0.81 9.89
CA SER A 436 24.17 1.84 10.89
C SER A 436 22.80 2.53 10.70
N ALA A 437 22.39 2.75 9.46
CA ALA A 437 21.07 3.31 9.15
C ALA A 437 19.93 2.34 9.50
N GLU A 438 20.06 1.05 9.16
CA GLU A 438 19.06 0.02 9.51
C GLU A 438 18.90 -0.13 11.03
N GLU A 439 19.99 -0.15 11.80
CA GLU A 439 19.92 -0.21 13.27
C GLU A 439 19.10 0.96 13.86
N LEU A 440 19.20 2.16 13.26
CA LEU A 440 18.42 3.32 13.68
C LEU A 440 16.93 3.14 13.33
N TRP A 441 16.62 2.74 12.11
CA TRP A 441 15.24 2.53 11.67
C TRP A 441 14.54 1.40 12.43
N ASP A 442 15.24 0.30 12.70
CA ASP A 442 14.73 -0.84 13.50
C ASP A 442 14.43 -0.44 14.95
N SER A 443 15.12 0.59 15.47
CA SER A 443 14.83 1.18 16.79
C SER A 443 13.67 2.19 16.79
N GLY A 444 13.04 2.43 15.63
CA GLY A 444 11.96 3.40 15.45
C GLY A 444 12.44 4.85 15.33
N ARG A 445 13.72 5.08 15.02
CA ARG A 445 14.32 6.42 14.84
C ARG A 445 14.56 6.71 13.36
N THR A 446 14.62 7.98 13.00
CA THR A 446 15.01 8.46 11.66
C THR A 446 16.45 8.96 11.65
N LEU A 447 17.06 9.02 10.46
CA LEU A 447 18.36 9.65 10.25
C LEU A 447 18.25 11.17 10.36
N GLY A 448 19.15 11.77 11.14
CA GLY A 448 19.47 13.20 11.08
C GLY A 448 20.74 13.45 10.27
N LEU A 449 20.97 14.70 9.87
CA LEU A 449 22.20 15.07 9.13
C LEU A 449 23.48 14.79 9.92
N SER A 450 23.42 14.76 11.25
CA SER A 450 24.56 14.41 12.10
C SER A 450 24.94 12.92 12.07
N ASP A 451 24.05 12.08 11.54
CA ASP A 451 24.27 10.63 11.39
C ASP A 451 24.92 10.29 10.04
N MET A 452 25.18 11.29 9.18
CA MET A 452 25.70 11.12 7.82
C MET A 452 27.00 11.88 7.60
N ASP A 453 27.82 11.37 6.67
CA ASP A 453 29.03 12.04 6.18
C ASP A 453 28.74 12.81 4.89
N ILE A 454 29.44 13.94 4.69
CA ILE A 454 29.36 14.69 3.43
C ILE A 454 30.30 14.04 2.40
N LEU A 455 29.73 13.51 1.32
CA LEU A 455 30.47 12.94 0.19
C LEU A 455 30.97 14.03 -0.76
N VAL A 456 30.08 14.95 -1.15
CA VAL A 456 30.41 16.11 -1.98
C VAL A 456 29.64 17.32 -1.50
N SER A 457 30.34 18.42 -1.21
CA SER A 457 29.68 19.67 -0.78
C SER A 457 29.58 20.68 -1.91
N SER A 458 28.46 21.40 -1.96
CA SER A 458 28.30 22.61 -2.75
C SER A 458 28.30 23.82 -1.82
N PRO A 459 29.40 24.58 -1.72
CA PRO A 459 29.40 25.82 -0.98
C PRO A 459 28.47 26.85 -1.64
N ALA A 460 27.59 27.50 -0.87
CA ALA A 460 26.61 28.47 -1.37
C ALA A 460 27.19 29.61 -2.24
N ASN A 461 28.46 29.97 -2.04
CA ASN A 461 29.15 30.99 -2.84
C ASN A 461 29.50 30.53 -4.27
N GLN A 462 29.34 29.25 -4.60
CA GLN A 462 29.66 28.71 -5.93
C GLN A 462 28.42 28.58 -6.84
N GLN A 463 27.21 28.81 -6.30
CA GLN A 463 25.93 28.84 -7.06
C GLN A 463 25.71 27.63 -7.97
N PHE A 464 26.06 26.43 -7.48
CA PHE A 464 25.64 25.18 -8.09
C PHE A 464 24.96 24.28 -7.06
N TRP A 465 24.28 23.24 -7.54
CA TRP A 465 23.70 22.22 -6.69
C TRP A 465 23.92 20.83 -7.30
N TYR A 466 23.84 19.80 -6.45
CA TYR A 466 23.90 18.41 -6.87
C TYR A 466 22.50 17.83 -6.94
N GLU A 467 22.08 17.40 -8.12
CA GLU A 467 20.79 16.76 -8.31
C GLU A 467 21.02 15.38 -8.92
N GLU A 468 20.01 14.50 -8.79
CA GLU A 468 19.92 13.23 -9.53
C GLU A 468 21.13 12.30 -9.41
N ILE A 469 21.02 11.32 -8.51
CA ILE A 469 22.07 10.33 -8.28
C ILE A 469 21.68 8.95 -8.80
N ASN A 470 22.64 8.20 -9.32
CA ASN A 470 22.44 6.82 -9.72
C ASN A 470 23.71 5.98 -9.52
N TRP A 471 23.59 4.91 -8.75
CA TRP A 471 24.68 3.99 -8.50
C TRP A 471 24.93 3.10 -9.71
N ARG A 472 26.21 2.84 -10.02
CA ARG A 472 26.61 1.85 -11.01
C ARG A 472 26.24 0.45 -10.51
N PRO A 473 25.39 -0.33 -11.19
CA PRO A 473 24.92 -1.62 -10.69
C PRO A 473 26.01 -2.69 -10.58
N THR A 474 27.06 -2.59 -11.40
CA THR A 474 28.20 -3.51 -11.38
C THR A 474 29.36 -2.93 -10.61
N GLN A 475 29.92 -3.74 -9.71
CA GLN A 475 31.14 -3.43 -8.99
C GLN A 475 32.36 -3.92 -9.79
N ASP A 476 33.42 -3.11 -9.80
CA ASP A 476 34.71 -3.54 -10.36
C ASP A 476 35.32 -4.62 -9.45
N ASN A 477 35.97 -5.64 -10.03
CA ASN A 477 36.69 -6.68 -9.26
C ASN A 477 38.02 -6.18 -8.68
N ASP A 478 38.14 -4.88 -8.40
CA ASP A 478 39.34 -4.22 -7.91
C ASP A 478 39.35 -4.02 -6.38
N GLY A 479 38.26 -4.39 -5.70
CA GLY A 479 38.09 -4.26 -4.26
C GLY A 479 37.88 -2.82 -3.78
N LYS A 480 37.58 -1.89 -4.69
CA LYS A 480 37.28 -0.50 -4.35
C LYS A 480 35.79 -0.30 -4.08
N ALA A 481 35.49 0.83 -3.42
CA ALA A 481 34.14 1.29 -3.16
C ALA A 481 33.32 1.46 -4.47
N PRO A 482 31.98 1.23 -4.43
CA PRO A 482 31.08 1.40 -5.56
C PRO A 482 31.12 2.80 -6.16
N ILE A 483 30.74 2.91 -7.43
CA ILE A 483 30.74 4.18 -8.18
C ILE A 483 29.32 4.76 -8.24
N LEU A 484 29.19 6.03 -7.89
CA LEU A 484 27.99 6.84 -7.99
C LEU A 484 28.14 7.86 -9.13
N ALA A 485 27.14 7.93 -10.01
CA ALA A 485 27.00 9.06 -10.92
C ALA A 485 26.06 10.11 -10.31
N TYR A 486 26.34 11.39 -10.54
CA TYR A 486 25.50 12.49 -10.07
C TYR A 486 25.65 13.71 -10.99
N THR A 487 24.68 14.63 -10.94
CA THR A 487 24.77 15.89 -11.69
C THR A 487 25.21 17.04 -10.82
N GLN A 488 25.94 17.97 -11.43
CA GLN A 488 26.26 19.26 -10.85
C GLN A 488 25.69 20.33 -11.78
N THR A 489 24.76 21.13 -11.28
CA THR A 489 24.03 22.13 -12.06
C THR A 489 24.41 23.53 -11.59
N TRP A 490 24.87 24.38 -12.50
CA TRP A 490 25.16 25.80 -12.25
C TRP A 490 24.01 26.67 -12.77
N ARG A 491 23.76 27.78 -12.08
CA ARG A 491 22.90 28.86 -12.57
C ARG A 491 23.75 30.10 -12.83
N TYR A 492 23.73 30.61 -14.07
CA TYR A 492 24.27 31.92 -14.41
C TYR A 492 23.12 32.88 -14.75
N ASP A 493 23.23 34.14 -14.32
CA ASP A 493 22.20 35.17 -14.43
C ASP A 493 22.21 35.90 -15.79
N GLU A 494 21.11 36.64 -16.01
CA GLU A 494 20.63 37.41 -17.17
C GLU A 494 19.90 36.66 -18.30
N ASP A 495 20.18 35.38 -18.58
CA ASP A 495 19.58 34.65 -19.73
C ASP A 495 18.84 33.33 -19.37
N ASP A 496 18.65 32.99 -18.09
CA ASP A 496 17.97 31.75 -17.63
C ASP A 496 18.53 30.43 -18.21
N VAL A 497 19.84 30.36 -18.48
CA VAL A 497 20.50 29.13 -18.96
C VAL A 497 21.17 28.39 -17.79
N SER A 498 20.65 27.22 -17.45
CA SER A 498 21.35 26.27 -16.56
C SER A 498 22.36 25.44 -17.35
N TYR A 499 23.51 25.18 -16.73
CA TYR A 499 24.51 24.24 -17.24
C TYR A 499 24.59 23.05 -16.29
N THR A 500 24.43 21.84 -16.79
CA THR A 500 24.46 20.62 -15.97
C THR A 500 25.57 19.71 -16.43
N ASN A 501 26.46 19.29 -15.53
CA ASN A 501 27.55 18.38 -15.84
C ASN A 501 27.42 17.10 -15.03
N VAL A 502 27.77 15.97 -15.65
CA VAL A 502 27.73 14.65 -15.01
C VAL A 502 29.11 14.29 -14.48
N PHE A 503 29.15 13.92 -13.22
CA PHE A 503 30.34 13.41 -12.54
C PHE A 503 30.14 11.96 -12.12
N THR A 504 31.26 11.27 -11.92
CA THR A 504 31.31 10.00 -11.20
C THR A 504 32.22 10.15 -9.97
N ILE A 505 31.91 9.43 -8.89
CA ILE A 505 32.69 9.41 -7.65
C ILE A 505 32.53 8.04 -6.99
N ARG A 506 33.53 7.60 -6.21
CA ARG A 506 33.39 6.39 -5.38
C ARG A 506 32.74 6.69 -4.04
N ALA A 507 32.11 5.69 -3.42
CA ALA A 507 31.42 5.83 -2.13
C ALA A 507 32.36 6.32 -1.00
N ASP A 508 33.67 6.02 -1.09
CA ASP A 508 34.69 6.50 -0.16
C ASP A 508 35.20 7.94 -0.47
N GLY A 509 34.58 8.63 -1.43
CA GLY A 509 34.94 9.97 -1.88
C GLY A 509 36.12 10.02 -2.86
N SER A 510 36.72 8.89 -3.21
CA SER A 510 37.84 8.82 -4.15
C SER A 510 37.40 8.86 -5.62
N ASP A 511 38.38 8.97 -6.53
CA ASP A 511 38.21 8.87 -7.99
C ASP A 511 37.15 9.81 -8.62
N LYS A 512 36.83 10.95 -7.97
CA LYS A 512 35.91 11.97 -8.52
C LYS A 512 36.35 12.46 -9.91
N THR A 513 35.50 12.27 -10.90
CA THR A 513 35.79 12.55 -12.32
C THR A 513 34.63 13.27 -13.00
N LEU A 514 34.90 14.38 -13.69
CA LEU A 514 33.97 14.98 -14.66
C LEU A 514 33.87 14.06 -15.86
N LEU A 515 32.69 13.49 -16.12
CA LEU A 515 32.48 12.54 -17.20
C LEU A 515 32.02 13.25 -18.49
N VAL A 516 30.94 14.03 -18.41
CA VAL A 516 30.35 14.71 -19.57
C VAL A 516 29.80 16.07 -19.16
N GLU A 517 30.03 17.08 -20.00
CA GLU A 517 29.42 18.41 -19.84
C GLU A 517 28.05 18.49 -20.53
N ASN A 518 27.15 19.33 -20.03
CA ASN A 518 25.82 19.59 -20.59
C ASN A 518 24.95 18.33 -20.72
N LYS A 519 24.91 17.54 -19.65
CA LYS A 519 24.09 16.35 -19.49
C LYS A 519 23.48 16.31 -18.10
N ASP A 520 22.28 15.73 -18.02
CA ASP A 520 21.46 15.66 -16.82
C ASP A 520 20.83 14.26 -16.67
N GLN A 521 20.36 13.93 -15.47
CA GLN A 521 19.77 12.64 -15.08
C GLN A 521 20.57 11.42 -15.57
N PRO A 522 21.77 11.18 -15.02
CA PRO A 522 22.60 10.05 -15.36
C PRO A 522 21.98 8.75 -14.85
N ILE A 523 21.78 7.77 -15.75
CA ILE A 523 21.19 6.46 -15.43
C ILE A 523 22.08 5.37 -16.00
N TRP A 524 22.64 4.54 -15.13
CA TRP A 524 23.48 3.42 -15.55
C TRP A 524 22.66 2.30 -16.19
N ASP A 525 23.25 1.63 -17.19
CA ASP A 525 22.79 0.29 -17.56
C ASP A 525 23.24 -0.74 -16.51
N PHE A 526 22.57 -1.90 -16.49
CA PHE A 526 22.85 -2.93 -15.50
C PHE A 526 24.21 -3.61 -15.68
N GLU A 527 24.84 -3.51 -16.85
CA GLU A 527 26.22 -3.94 -17.06
C GLU A 527 27.24 -2.91 -16.56
N GLY A 528 26.83 -1.66 -16.32
CA GLY A 528 27.69 -0.53 -15.96
C GLY A 528 28.65 -0.13 -17.09
N SER A 529 28.27 -0.39 -18.35
CA SER A 529 29.02 -0.07 -19.56
C SER A 529 28.55 1.21 -20.25
N LYS A 530 27.33 1.68 -19.92
CA LYS A 530 26.69 2.86 -20.48
C LYS A 530 26.04 3.69 -19.39
N LEU A 531 26.06 5.01 -19.57
CA LEU A 531 25.36 5.96 -18.72
C LEU A 531 24.45 6.85 -19.57
N SER A 532 23.14 6.61 -19.51
CA SER A 532 22.11 7.36 -20.23
C SER A 532 21.81 8.70 -19.57
N PHE A 533 21.29 9.65 -20.36
CA PHE A 533 20.97 11.01 -19.94
C PHE A 533 19.56 11.42 -20.37
N LEU A 534 19.01 12.46 -19.73
CA LEU A 534 17.67 13.01 -19.97
C LEU A 534 17.36 13.19 -21.45
N ASP A 535 18.31 13.71 -22.24
CA ASP A 535 18.10 14.06 -23.64
C ASP A 535 18.12 12.87 -24.61
N MET A 536 18.02 11.62 -24.14
CA MET A 536 18.16 10.37 -24.91
C MET A 536 19.59 10.07 -25.42
N SER A 537 20.60 10.82 -24.98
CA SER A 537 22.01 10.46 -25.21
C SER A 537 22.55 9.54 -24.13
N PHE A 538 23.69 8.91 -24.37
CA PHE A 538 24.40 8.09 -23.39
C PHE A 538 25.91 8.15 -23.59
N TYR A 539 26.67 8.03 -22.51
CA TYR A 539 28.12 7.84 -22.56
C TYR A 539 28.42 6.35 -22.68
N ASP A 540 29.17 5.98 -23.71
CA ASP A 540 29.65 4.62 -23.99
C ASP A 540 31.07 4.50 -23.43
N PHE A 541 31.26 3.74 -22.35
CA PHE A 541 32.55 3.62 -21.68
C PHE A 541 33.58 2.83 -22.51
N ASP A 542 33.13 1.92 -23.37
CA ASP A 542 34.01 1.18 -24.27
C ASP A 542 34.52 2.06 -25.41
N ALA A 543 33.64 2.92 -25.96
CA ALA A 543 34.00 3.85 -27.02
C ALA A 543 34.64 5.15 -26.49
N GLY A 544 34.46 5.47 -25.21
CA GLY A 544 34.90 6.73 -24.60
C GLY A 544 34.23 7.97 -25.19
N SER A 545 32.96 7.85 -25.62
CA SER A 545 32.26 8.93 -26.33
C SER A 545 30.75 8.95 -26.06
N VAL A 546 30.13 10.11 -26.28
CA VAL A 546 28.67 10.28 -26.17
C VAL A 546 28.00 9.86 -27.47
N ARG A 547 26.96 9.04 -27.35
CA ARG A 547 26.14 8.48 -28.44
C ARG A 547 24.66 8.76 -28.15
N ARG A 548 23.74 8.39 -29.05
CA ARG A 548 22.32 8.76 -28.92
C ARG A 548 21.38 7.63 -29.33
N TRP A 549 20.49 7.25 -28.42
CA TRP A 549 19.39 6.34 -28.71
C TRP A 549 18.46 6.94 -29.76
N GLN A 550 18.02 6.13 -30.71
CA GLN A 550 17.06 6.53 -31.74
C GLN A 550 15.72 5.88 -31.44
N VAL A 551 14.63 6.66 -31.50
CA VAL A 551 13.26 6.16 -31.41
C VAL A 551 12.44 6.84 -32.50
N THR A 552 11.64 6.07 -33.23
CA THR A 552 10.73 6.56 -34.27
C THR A 552 9.29 6.12 -34.01
N GLY A 553 8.32 6.77 -34.65
CA GLY A 553 6.89 6.44 -34.47
C GLY A 553 6.23 7.05 -33.25
N ILE A 554 6.94 7.93 -32.52
CA ILE A 554 6.40 8.77 -31.45
C ILE A 554 6.70 10.23 -31.86
N ASP A 555 5.64 11.03 -32.00
CA ASP A 555 5.73 12.42 -32.48
C ASP A 555 5.97 13.44 -31.34
N GLU A 556 5.71 13.02 -30.10
CA GLU A 556 5.93 13.82 -28.88
C GLU A 556 7.41 13.75 -28.45
N ASP A 557 7.87 14.75 -27.69
CA ASP A 557 9.21 14.76 -27.11
C ASP A 557 9.41 13.56 -26.18
N ILE A 558 10.63 13.01 -26.18
CA ILE A 558 11.00 11.83 -25.39
C ILE A 558 12.24 12.10 -24.55
N ALA A 559 12.25 11.56 -23.33
CA ALA A 559 13.30 11.86 -22.37
C ALA A 559 13.55 10.72 -21.35
N ALA A 560 14.64 10.84 -20.60
CA ALA A 560 15.00 10.02 -19.44
C ALA A 560 14.94 8.49 -19.68
N PRO A 561 15.71 7.94 -20.64
CA PRO A 561 15.67 6.51 -20.90
C PRO A 561 16.38 5.70 -19.80
N ALA A 562 15.67 4.71 -19.25
CA ALA A 562 16.22 3.69 -18.38
C ALA A 562 16.25 2.33 -19.09
N LEU A 563 17.44 1.74 -19.20
CA LEU A 563 17.63 0.46 -19.89
C LEU A 563 17.14 -0.71 -19.04
N SER A 564 16.56 -1.71 -19.71
CA SER A 564 16.19 -2.98 -19.11
C SER A 564 17.41 -3.75 -18.57
N PRO A 565 17.22 -4.66 -17.61
CA PRO A 565 18.28 -5.53 -17.07
C PRO A 565 19.10 -6.30 -18.10
N ASP A 566 18.46 -6.80 -19.17
CA ASP A 566 19.15 -7.44 -20.29
C ASP A 566 19.83 -6.47 -21.27
N GLY A 567 19.71 -5.16 -21.06
CA GLY A 567 20.20 -4.09 -21.93
C GLY A 567 19.51 -3.98 -23.29
N GLY A 568 18.47 -4.79 -23.56
CA GLY A 568 17.83 -4.89 -24.88
C GLY A 568 16.74 -3.86 -25.16
N PHE A 569 16.19 -3.25 -24.10
CA PHE A 569 15.04 -2.34 -24.17
C PHE A 569 15.27 -1.11 -23.29
N MET A 570 14.42 -0.11 -23.47
CA MET A 570 14.40 1.09 -22.65
C MET A 570 12.97 1.56 -22.41
N ILE A 571 12.69 1.90 -21.16
CA ILE A 571 11.51 2.68 -20.75
C ILE A 571 11.92 4.16 -20.74
N PHE A 572 11.04 5.05 -21.18
CA PHE A 572 11.29 6.50 -21.25
C PHE A 572 9.99 7.29 -21.09
N GLU A 573 10.12 8.59 -20.87
CA GLU A 573 8.99 9.51 -20.77
C GLU A 573 8.61 10.06 -22.14
N VAL A 574 7.32 10.29 -22.36
CA VAL A 574 6.74 10.83 -23.60
C VAL A 574 5.86 12.06 -23.29
N GLY A 575 6.29 13.21 -23.80
CA GLY A 575 5.65 14.51 -23.64
C GLY A 575 5.96 15.18 -22.29
N ASP A 576 6.45 16.42 -22.33
CA ASP A 576 6.90 17.19 -21.15
C ASP A 576 5.82 17.39 -20.07
N GLY A 577 4.58 17.67 -20.48
CA GLY A 577 3.45 17.88 -19.56
C GLY A 577 2.56 16.65 -19.30
N SER A 578 2.62 15.61 -20.14
CA SER A 578 1.79 14.40 -19.95
C SER A 578 2.57 13.23 -19.36
N ARG A 579 3.89 13.18 -19.60
CA ARG A 579 4.84 12.18 -19.11
C ARG A 579 4.32 10.75 -19.25
N LYS A 580 3.83 10.40 -20.44
CA LYS A 580 3.33 9.05 -20.73
C LYS A 580 4.50 8.08 -20.77
N ALA A 581 4.27 6.81 -20.45
CA ALA A 581 5.28 5.78 -20.59
C ALA A 581 5.52 5.40 -22.06
N GLY A 582 6.78 5.39 -22.48
CA GLY A 582 7.23 4.87 -23.78
C GLY A 582 8.16 3.67 -23.62
N MET A 583 8.07 2.71 -24.54
CA MET A 583 8.94 1.53 -24.60
C MET A 583 9.53 1.37 -26.00
N ALA A 584 10.83 1.05 -26.09
CA ALA A 584 11.50 0.75 -27.36
C ALA A 584 12.68 -0.21 -27.13
N ARG A 585 13.27 -0.73 -28.21
CA ARG A 585 14.55 -1.44 -28.12
C ARG A 585 15.67 -0.43 -27.84
N ALA A 586 16.68 -0.81 -27.07
CA ALA A 586 17.87 0.03 -26.86
C ALA A 586 18.74 -0.02 -28.12
N SER A 587 18.57 0.96 -29.03
CA SER A 587 19.22 0.95 -30.34
C SER A 587 19.48 2.36 -30.87
N GLU A 588 20.56 2.50 -31.62
CA GLU A 588 20.92 3.71 -32.36
C GLU A 588 20.45 3.65 -33.82
N ALA A 589 19.74 2.59 -34.20
CA ALA A 589 19.25 2.42 -35.56
C ALA A 589 18.09 3.39 -35.85
N VAL A 590 18.16 4.09 -36.98
CA VAL A 590 17.15 5.08 -37.41
C VAL A 590 15.75 4.49 -37.68
N ASN A 591 15.62 3.16 -37.71
CA ASN A 591 14.35 2.45 -37.89
C ASN A 591 13.86 1.78 -36.59
N ASN A 592 14.32 2.25 -35.44
CA ASN A 592 13.91 1.73 -34.13
C ASN A 592 12.55 2.32 -33.71
N HIS A 593 11.47 1.62 -34.02
CA HIS A 593 10.12 2.06 -33.63
C HIS A 593 9.91 1.95 -32.11
N GLY A 594 9.31 2.96 -31.50
CA GLY A 594 8.83 2.94 -30.11
C GLY A 594 7.32 2.74 -30.03
N VAL A 595 6.84 2.47 -28.82
CA VAL A 595 5.41 2.36 -28.49
C VAL A 595 5.10 3.15 -27.23
N VAL A 596 4.01 3.92 -27.24
CA VAL A 596 3.46 4.55 -26.04
C VAL A 596 2.61 3.52 -25.31
N ILE A 597 2.94 3.24 -24.06
CA ILE A 597 2.17 2.35 -23.18
C ILE A 597 0.90 3.10 -22.76
N GLY A 598 -0.25 2.53 -23.12
CA GLY A 598 -1.53 3.18 -22.91
C GLY A 598 -1.88 3.35 -21.43
N GLY A 599 -2.22 4.58 -21.02
CA GLY A 599 -2.84 4.85 -19.71
C GLY A 599 -1.91 4.94 -18.53
N VAL A 600 -0.61 4.96 -18.81
CA VAL A 600 0.41 5.03 -17.78
C VAL A 600 1.16 6.34 -17.95
N ASN A 601 1.05 7.21 -16.96
CA ASN A 601 1.96 8.33 -16.80
C ASN A 601 3.07 7.87 -15.85
N VAL A 602 4.32 8.12 -16.23
CA VAL A 602 5.50 7.74 -15.46
C VAL A 602 6.35 8.97 -15.27
N TYR A 603 6.66 9.28 -14.03
CA TYR A 603 7.73 10.18 -13.68
C TYR A 603 8.91 9.34 -13.18
N GLU A 604 10.06 9.53 -13.83
CA GLU A 604 11.35 8.90 -13.53
C GLU A 604 11.29 7.35 -13.44
N PRO A 605 10.84 6.64 -14.48
CA PRO A 605 10.70 5.19 -14.43
C PRO A 605 12.05 4.47 -14.20
N ARG A 606 12.08 3.52 -13.26
CA ARG A 606 13.26 2.71 -12.91
C ARG A 606 12.97 1.22 -12.97
N TRP A 607 13.83 0.48 -13.67
CA TRP A 607 13.80 -0.98 -13.67
C TRP A 607 14.27 -1.57 -12.34
N SER A 608 13.63 -2.65 -11.90
CA SER A 608 14.09 -3.42 -10.74
C SER A 608 15.41 -4.13 -11.06
N PRO A 609 16.35 -4.21 -10.12
CA PRO A 609 17.64 -4.88 -10.32
C PRO A 609 17.53 -6.41 -10.34
N GLN A 610 16.46 -6.94 -9.75
CA GLN A 610 16.15 -8.36 -9.71
C GLN A 610 14.70 -8.58 -10.19
N PRO A 611 14.37 -9.78 -10.71
CA PRO A 611 12.99 -10.16 -10.95
C PRO A 611 12.20 -10.20 -9.63
N ILE A 612 10.93 -9.77 -9.67
CA ILE A 612 10.05 -9.70 -8.51
C ILE A 612 8.88 -10.67 -8.68
N GLU A 613 8.86 -11.70 -7.84
CA GLU A 613 7.73 -12.61 -7.71
C GLU A 613 6.80 -12.10 -6.61
N LEU A 614 5.90 -11.17 -6.96
CA LEU A 614 4.82 -10.78 -6.06
C LEU A 614 3.87 -11.96 -5.89
N ASN A 615 3.87 -12.59 -4.73
CA ASN A 615 2.91 -13.64 -4.40
C ASN A 615 1.52 -13.05 -4.25
N THR A 616 0.68 -13.19 -5.27
CA THR A 616 -0.76 -12.89 -5.25
C THR A 616 -1.58 -13.88 -4.39
N SER A 617 -0.91 -14.76 -3.65
CA SER A 617 -1.55 -15.71 -2.75
C SER A 617 -1.57 -15.12 -1.35
N SER A 618 -2.75 -14.87 -0.80
CA SER A 618 -2.95 -14.53 0.61
C SER A 618 -2.07 -15.44 1.49
N LYS A 619 -1.14 -14.86 2.25
CA LYS A 619 -0.29 -15.61 3.19
C LYS A 619 -1.20 -16.40 4.11
N THR A 620 -1.19 -17.72 3.98
CA THR A 620 -2.02 -18.59 4.81
C THR A 620 -1.25 -18.89 6.09
N VAL A 621 -1.87 -18.65 7.24
CA VAL A 621 -1.26 -18.92 8.54
C VAL A 621 -1.91 -20.16 9.14
N ILE A 622 -1.09 -21.11 9.59
CA ILE A 622 -1.53 -22.37 10.18
C ILE A 622 -0.96 -22.45 11.59
N GLY A 623 -1.82 -22.68 12.60
CA GLY A 623 -1.39 -22.76 14.01
C GLY A 623 -1.29 -21.43 14.76
N ALA A 624 -1.62 -20.31 14.12
CA ALA A 624 -1.73 -18.98 14.74
C ALA A 624 -2.87 -18.17 14.09
N ILE A 625 -3.30 -17.07 14.73
CA ILE A 625 -4.38 -16.21 14.23
C ILE A 625 -3.92 -15.41 13.00
N ASN A 626 -2.68 -14.94 13.00
CA ASN A 626 -2.09 -14.17 11.91
C ASN A 626 -0.55 -14.29 11.87
N ALA A 627 0.06 -13.75 10.82
CA ALA A 627 1.49 -13.90 10.56
C ALA A 627 2.35 -13.22 11.64
N ASN A 628 1.92 -12.06 12.16
CA ASN A 628 2.65 -11.35 13.21
C ASN A 628 2.68 -12.14 14.52
N GLN A 629 1.56 -12.77 14.90
CA GLN A 629 1.54 -13.67 16.05
C GLN A 629 2.46 -14.86 15.83
N CYS A 630 2.48 -15.41 14.61
CA CYS A 630 3.33 -16.55 14.31
C CYS A 630 4.83 -16.22 14.40
N LYS A 631 5.27 -15.09 13.83
CA LYS A 631 6.67 -14.63 13.92
C LYS A 631 7.14 -14.45 15.36
N LYS A 632 6.27 -13.95 16.24
CA LYS A 632 6.57 -13.75 17.68
C LYS A 632 6.36 -15.01 18.54
N ALA A 633 5.99 -16.16 17.94
CA ALA A 633 5.61 -17.34 18.70
C ALA A 633 6.77 -17.87 19.55
N ALA A 634 8.01 -17.87 19.04
CA ALA A 634 9.17 -18.33 19.78
C ALA A 634 9.49 -17.44 20.99
N GLU A 635 9.46 -16.11 20.81
CA GLU A 635 9.73 -15.13 21.87
C GLU A 635 8.69 -15.19 23.00
N LEU A 636 7.45 -15.54 22.65
CA LEU A 636 6.31 -15.57 23.57
C LEU A 636 5.99 -16.97 24.10
N ASP A 637 6.87 -17.94 23.87
CA ASP A 637 6.72 -19.33 24.32
C ASP A 637 5.37 -19.92 23.86
N LYS A 638 5.04 -19.72 22.59
CA LYS A 638 3.79 -20.16 21.95
C LYS A 638 4.01 -21.36 21.05
N PRO A 639 2.96 -22.18 20.83
CA PRO A 639 3.05 -23.35 19.96
C PRO A 639 3.51 -23.00 18.55
N ALA A 640 4.23 -23.94 17.94
CA ALA A 640 4.76 -23.77 16.60
C ALA A 640 3.65 -23.61 15.54
N CYS A 641 3.90 -22.74 14.58
CA CYS A 641 2.97 -22.32 13.53
C CYS A 641 3.72 -22.15 12.21
N PHE A 642 2.97 -22.09 11.10
CA PHE A 642 3.49 -21.90 9.76
C PHE A 642 2.90 -20.66 9.09
N ILE A 643 3.76 -19.88 8.44
CA ILE A 643 3.37 -18.82 7.50
C ILE A 643 3.67 -19.35 6.10
N VAL A 644 2.61 -19.63 5.34
CA VAL A 644 2.71 -20.25 4.02
C VAL A 644 2.80 -19.17 2.96
N ASN A 645 3.88 -19.20 2.18
CA ASN A 645 4.17 -18.29 1.09
C ASN A 645 4.53 -19.10 -0.17
N GLY A 646 3.53 -19.36 -1.01
CA GLY A 646 3.68 -20.18 -2.22
C GLY A 646 4.20 -21.58 -1.90
N ARG A 647 5.40 -21.92 -2.39
CA ARG A 647 6.06 -23.22 -2.17
C ARG A 647 6.82 -23.33 -0.86
N HIS A 648 6.90 -22.26 -0.07
CA HIS A 648 7.61 -22.21 1.19
C HIS A 648 6.64 -22.08 2.37
N ALA A 649 6.99 -22.68 3.50
CA ALA A 649 6.31 -22.47 4.77
C ALA A 649 7.35 -22.08 5.82
N GLU A 650 7.24 -20.86 6.37
CA GLU A 650 8.09 -20.38 7.46
C GLU A 650 7.58 -20.91 8.79
N MET A 651 8.41 -21.61 9.55
CA MET A 651 8.08 -22.18 10.85
C MET A 651 8.65 -21.33 11.98
N ASN A 652 7.81 -21.00 12.96
CA ASN A 652 8.17 -20.28 14.17
C ASN A 652 7.46 -20.88 15.39
N GLY A 653 8.08 -20.82 16.57
CA GLY A 653 7.48 -21.22 17.85
C GLY A 653 7.96 -22.55 18.42
N VAL A 654 7.46 -22.89 19.59
CA VAL A 654 7.84 -24.07 20.39
C VAL A 654 7.08 -25.30 19.91
N ILE A 655 7.78 -26.42 19.70
CA ILE A 655 7.16 -27.65 19.24
C ILE A 655 6.44 -28.35 20.40
N GLY A 656 5.13 -28.13 20.47
CA GLY A 656 4.23 -28.73 21.45
C GLY A 656 3.41 -29.90 20.89
N PRO A 657 2.46 -30.44 21.69
CA PRO A 657 1.66 -31.62 21.33
C PRO A 657 0.74 -31.40 20.12
N ASN A 658 0.41 -30.16 19.77
CA ASN A 658 -0.45 -29.82 18.63
C ASN A 658 0.28 -29.90 17.28
N ILE A 659 1.61 -30.03 17.25
CA ILE A 659 2.40 -29.95 16.02
C ILE A 659 1.99 -31.00 14.97
N VAL A 660 1.56 -32.19 15.40
CA VAL A 660 1.12 -33.26 14.50
C VAL A 660 -0.13 -32.83 13.72
N GLU A 661 -1.06 -32.15 14.38
CA GLU A 661 -2.27 -31.60 13.75
C GLU A 661 -1.91 -30.44 12.82
N THR A 662 -1.05 -29.52 13.28
CA THR A 662 -0.58 -28.37 12.49
C THR A 662 0.12 -28.82 11.20
N VAL A 663 0.99 -29.84 11.27
CA VAL A 663 1.66 -30.41 10.09
C VAL A 663 0.68 -31.17 9.20
N SER A 664 -0.27 -31.92 9.79
CA SER A 664 -1.32 -32.58 9.00
C SER A 664 -2.14 -31.57 8.20
N GLN A 665 -2.47 -30.44 8.83
CA GLN A 665 -3.18 -29.34 8.19
C GLN A 665 -2.34 -28.71 7.08
N LEU A 666 -1.06 -28.42 7.33
CA LEU A 666 -0.13 -27.90 6.30
C LEU A 666 -0.09 -28.81 5.07
N LEU A 667 0.12 -30.11 5.27
CA LEU A 667 0.24 -31.07 4.16
C LEU A 667 -1.06 -31.24 3.38
N LYS A 668 -2.21 -31.15 4.06
CA LYS A 668 -3.53 -31.32 3.47
C LYS A 668 -3.99 -30.07 2.72
N ASP A 669 -3.89 -28.92 3.38
CA ASP A 669 -4.49 -27.67 2.91
C ASP A 669 -3.53 -26.91 1.98
N GLN A 670 -2.22 -27.20 2.04
CA GLN A 670 -1.18 -26.49 1.27
C GLN A 670 -0.27 -27.48 0.49
N PRO A 671 -0.83 -28.31 -0.42
CA PRO A 671 -0.08 -29.34 -1.14
C PRO A 671 1.02 -28.80 -2.07
N GLN A 672 0.98 -27.51 -2.38
CA GLN A 672 1.99 -26.80 -3.17
C GLN A 672 3.28 -26.54 -2.39
N VAL A 673 3.27 -26.60 -1.05
CA VAL A 673 4.48 -26.43 -0.23
C VAL A 673 5.47 -27.54 -0.55
N LYS A 674 6.74 -27.16 -0.66
CA LYS A 674 7.88 -28.04 -0.97
C LYS A 674 9.06 -27.82 -0.05
N THR A 675 9.14 -26.66 0.61
CA THR A 675 10.22 -26.31 1.52
C THR A 675 9.65 -25.74 2.82
N ILE A 676 10.16 -26.19 3.96
CA ILE A 676 9.92 -25.57 5.26
C ILE A 676 11.16 -24.77 5.64
N VAL A 677 11.00 -23.47 5.83
CA VAL A 677 12.05 -22.58 6.33
C VAL A 677 11.90 -22.50 7.84
N LEU A 678 12.84 -23.07 8.60
CA LEU A 678 12.78 -22.97 10.05
C LEU A 678 13.44 -21.66 10.46
N ASN A 679 12.64 -20.71 10.95
CA ASN A 679 13.12 -19.38 11.30
C ASN A 679 13.51 -19.33 12.79
N GLN A 680 12.53 -19.20 13.70
CA GLN A 680 12.77 -19.19 15.15
C GLN A 680 12.10 -20.43 15.80
N VAL A 681 12.87 -21.49 16.03
CA VAL A 681 12.35 -22.77 16.55
C VAL A 681 13.21 -23.25 17.73
N PRO A 682 12.93 -22.77 18.96
CA PRO A 682 13.81 -22.97 20.11
C PRO A 682 13.89 -24.42 20.60
N GLY A 683 12.93 -25.29 20.23
CA GLY A 683 12.95 -26.70 20.62
C GLY A 683 11.58 -27.33 20.73
N SER A 684 11.55 -28.53 21.32
CA SER A 684 10.34 -29.28 21.62
C SER A 684 10.10 -29.40 23.13
N GLU A 685 8.84 -29.27 23.52
CA GLU A 685 8.34 -29.68 24.84
C GLU A 685 7.74 -31.08 24.81
N ASP A 686 7.26 -31.52 23.63
CA ASP A 686 6.75 -32.88 23.40
C ASP A 686 7.55 -33.56 22.29
N ASP A 687 8.56 -34.33 22.72
CA ASP A 687 9.45 -35.04 21.81
C ASP A 687 8.75 -36.12 21.00
N VAL A 688 7.69 -36.74 21.53
CA VAL A 688 6.98 -37.80 20.82
C VAL A 688 6.23 -37.18 19.63
N SER A 689 5.50 -36.09 19.88
CA SER A 689 4.79 -35.34 18.85
C SER A 689 5.77 -34.73 17.84
N ASN A 690 6.92 -34.24 18.30
CA ASN A 690 8.00 -33.72 17.43
C ASN A 690 8.48 -34.78 16.42
N LEU A 691 8.91 -35.95 16.90
CA LEU A 691 9.43 -37.01 16.03
C LEU A 691 8.35 -37.55 15.08
N MET A 692 7.08 -37.57 15.48
CA MET A 692 5.98 -37.94 14.59
C MET A 692 5.78 -36.92 13.47
N ALA A 693 5.68 -35.63 13.81
CA ALA A 693 5.52 -34.55 12.84
C ALA A 693 6.72 -34.47 11.88
N ALA A 694 7.94 -34.58 12.39
CA ALA A 694 9.16 -34.61 11.58
C ALA A 694 9.14 -35.78 10.56
N LYS A 695 8.69 -36.98 10.96
CA LYS A 695 8.52 -38.09 10.00
C LYS A 695 7.47 -37.77 8.93
N MET A 696 6.37 -37.09 9.25
CA MET A 696 5.38 -36.69 8.26
C MET A 696 5.97 -35.74 7.20
N ILE A 697 6.83 -34.80 7.62
CA ILE A 697 7.55 -33.90 6.69
C ILE A 697 8.46 -34.69 5.76
N HIS A 698 9.21 -35.66 6.30
CA HIS A 698 10.07 -36.55 5.52
C HIS A 698 9.27 -37.37 4.49
N ASP A 699 8.17 -37.98 4.94
CA ASP A 699 7.30 -38.83 4.10
C ASP A 699 6.61 -38.04 3.00
N ALA A 700 6.30 -36.76 3.25
CA ALA A 700 5.76 -35.84 2.27
C ALA A 700 6.80 -35.35 1.24
N GLY A 701 8.08 -35.69 1.42
CA GLY A 701 9.16 -35.30 0.52
C GLY A 701 9.50 -33.80 0.58
N LEU A 702 9.24 -33.14 1.70
CA LEU A 702 9.53 -31.72 1.87
C LEU A 702 11.01 -31.49 2.18
N SER A 703 11.55 -30.40 1.65
CA SER A 703 12.89 -29.90 1.96
C SER A 703 12.86 -28.99 3.19
N THR A 704 13.98 -28.82 3.86
CA THR A 704 14.13 -27.88 4.98
C THR A 704 15.26 -26.90 4.73
N GLU A 705 15.10 -25.68 5.22
CA GLU A 705 16.05 -24.58 4.98
C GLU A 705 16.21 -23.69 6.20
N LEU A 706 17.42 -23.21 6.42
CA LEU A 706 17.76 -22.18 7.40
C LEU A 706 18.35 -20.96 6.69
N LEU A 707 17.84 -19.79 7.05
CA LEU A 707 18.32 -18.49 6.59
C LEU A 707 19.40 -17.97 7.55
N ALA A 708 20.11 -16.91 7.14
CA ALA A 708 21.22 -16.35 7.92
C ALA A 708 20.83 -15.92 9.34
N HIS A 709 19.54 -15.59 9.57
CA HIS A 709 19.00 -15.19 10.86
C HIS A 709 18.25 -16.31 11.60
N SER A 710 18.19 -17.51 11.04
CA SER A 710 17.51 -18.65 11.67
C SER A 710 18.22 -19.04 12.97
N ASP A 711 17.44 -19.27 14.02
CA ASP A 711 17.90 -19.80 15.31
C ASP A 711 17.02 -20.97 15.72
N ILE A 712 17.58 -22.17 15.63
CA ILE A 712 16.89 -23.41 15.99
C ILE A 712 17.70 -24.20 17.00
N ALA A 713 17.03 -24.88 17.91
CA ALA A 713 17.68 -25.78 18.85
C ALA A 713 16.85 -27.03 19.17
N SER A 714 17.47 -28.03 19.79
CA SER A 714 16.79 -29.21 20.34
C SER A 714 15.91 -29.92 19.30
N GLY A 715 14.63 -30.14 19.60
CA GLY A 715 13.66 -30.72 18.67
C GLY A 715 13.49 -29.97 17.34
N GLY A 716 13.85 -28.68 17.28
CA GLY A 716 13.93 -27.94 16.01
C GLY A 716 15.00 -28.50 15.07
N VAL A 717 16.10 -29.01 15.62
CA VAL A 717 17.16 -29.72 14.87
C VAL A 717 16.64 -31.04 14.32
N ASP A 718 15.87 -31.80 15.11
CA ASP A 718 15.21 -33.03 14.65
C ASP A 718 14.28 -32.75 13.46
N PHE A 719 13.51 -31.66 13.56
CA PHE A 719 12.61 -31.21 12.50
C PHE A 719 13.37 -30.79 11.24
N PHE A 720 14.48 -30.06 11.39
CA PHE A 720 15.34 -29.68 10.27
C PHE A 720 15.94 -30.90 9.57
N VAL A 721 16.48 -31.88 10.30
CA VAL A 721 17.14 -33.06 9.68
C VAL A 721 16.16 -33.99 8.95
N ALA A 722 14.85 -33.84 9.19
CA ALA A 722 13.82 -34.60 8.50
C ALA A 722 13.66 -34.23 7.01
N GLY A 723 14.11 -33.04 6.60
CA GLY A 723 14.04 -32.60 5.21
C GLY A 723 14.78 -33.55 4.26
N VAL A 724 14.15 -33.86 3.11
CA VAL A 724 14.78 -34.73 2.09
C VAL A 724 15.94 -34.06 1.36
N SER A 725 15.95 -32.72 1.32
CA SER A 725 17.09 -31.85 0.99
C SER A 725 17.14 -30.72 2.02
N ARG A 726 18.35 -30.29 2.37
CA ARG A 726 18.63 -29.49 3.56
C ARG A 726 19.60 -28.38 3.23
N LYS A 727 19.18 -27.12 3.40
CA LYS A 727 20.02 -25.94 3.14
C LYS A 727 20.27 -25.15 4.41
N ILE A 728 21.48 -24.62 4.54
CA ILE A 728 21.90 -23.78 5.67
C ILE A 728 22.65 -22.59 5.08
N ALA A 729 22.11 -21.39 5.28
CA ALA A 729 22.80 -20.15 4.94
C ALA A 729 23.90 -19.83 5.98
N SER A 730 24.93 -19.11 5.55
CA SER A 730 25.94 -18.59 6.48
C SER A 730 25.30 -17.66 7.50
N GLY A 731 25.64 -17.82 8.78
CA GLY A 731 25.05 -17.08 9.91
C GLY A 731 23.95 -17.84 10.68
N ALA A 732 23.34 -18.87 10.08
CA ALA A 732 22.29 -19.66 10.73
C ALA A 732 22.81 -20.40 11.97
N LYS A 733 21.98 -20.48 13.01
CA LYS A 733 22.32 -21.14 14.28
C LYS A 733 21.55 -22.45 14.46
N LEU A 734 22.28 -23.51 14.75
CA LEU A 734 21.79 -24.88 14.95
C LEU A 734 22.30 -25.42 16.29
N GLY A 735 21.44 -25.40 17.31
CA GLY A 735 21.77 -25.75 18.70
C GLY A 735 21.42 -27.18 19.08
N VAL A 736 22.38 -27.94 19.60
CA VAL A 736 22.16 -29.30 20.13
C VAL A 736 22.47 -29.37 21.63
N HIS A 737 21.70 -30.18 22.35
CA HIS A 737 21.93 -30.47 23.77
C HIS A 737 21.19 -31.74 24.21
N ALA A 738 21.53 -32.25 25.40
CA ALA A 738 20.80 -33.35 26.03
C ALA A 738 19.35 -32.96 26.33
N TRP A 739 18.39 -33.85 26.12
CA TRP A 739 17.04 -33.68 26.69
C TRP A 739 17.02 -34.03 28.18
N GLY A 740 16.06 -33.47 28.91
CA GLY A 740 15.83 -33.72 30.33
C GLY A 740 14.64 -34.65 30.57
N TYR A 741 14.62 -35.36 31.69
CA TYR A 741 13.45 -36.10 32.17
C TYR A 741 13.32 -36.02 33.69
N GLU A 742 12.10 -36.16 34.20
CA GLU A 742 11.84 -36.22 35.63
C GLU A 742 11.91 -37.68 36.10
N ASP A 743 12.74 -37.97 37.12
CA ASP A 743 12.82 -39.30 37.72
C ASP A 743 11.62 -39.60 38.62
N ALA A 744 11.51 -40.84 39.11
CA ALA A 744 10.40 -41.27 39.96
C ALA A 744 10.24 -40.48 41.27
N ASN A 745 11.23 -39.68 41.66
CA ASN A 745 11.22 -38.83 42.86
C ASN A 745 11.02 -37.34 42.53
N GLY A 746 10.80 -36.99 41.27
CA GLY A 746 10.58 -35.61 40.84
C GLY A 746 11.85 -34.82 40.54
N HIS A 747 13.02 -35.47 40.43
CA HIS A 747 14.26 -34.77 40.09
C HIS A 747 14.47 -34.74 38.58
N LEU A 748 14.82 -33.57 38.05
CA LEU A 748 15.29 -33.41 36.68
C LEU A 748 16.64 -34.12 36.48
N ARG A 749 16.71 -34.98 35.48
CA ARG A 749 17.85 -35.80 35.09
C ARG A 749 18.14 -35.60 33.61
N SER A 750 19.39 -35.86 33.20
CA SER A 750 19.82 -35.72 31.81
C SER A 750 19.66 -37.03 31.06
N ALA A 751 19.41 -36.97 29.75
CA ALA A 751 19.54 -38.12 28.85
C ALA A 751 20.81 -38.95 29.10
N ASN A 752 21.93 -38.29 29.42
CA ASN A 752 23.22 -38.95 29.66
C ASN A 752 23.28 -39.79 30.95
N ASP A 753 22.32 -39.64 31.86
CA ASP A 753 22.18 -40.47 33.05
C ASP A 753 21.64 -41.89 32.73
N LEU A 754 21.04 -42.07 31.55
CA LEU A 754 20.49 -43.35 31.13
C LEU A 754 21.57 -44.22 30.47
N PRO A 755 21.49 -45.56 30.62
CA PRO A 755 22.35 -46.46 29.86
C PRO A 755 22.23 -46.23 28.35
N ARG A 756 23.32 -46.23 27.60
CA ARG A 756 23.29 -45.97 26.14
C ARG A 756 22.42 -46.94 25.32
N ASP A 757 22.02 -48.08 25.87
CA ASP A 757 21.08 -49.04 25.27
C ASP A 757 19.62 -48.89 25.73
N HIS A 758 19.33 -47.87 26.56
CA HIS A 758 17.99 -47.55 27.06
C HIS A 758 17.00 -47.26 25.92
N GLN A 759 15.74 -47.63 26.13
CA GLN A 759 14.68 -47.52 25.12
C GLN A 759 14.45 -46.08 24.65
N GLU A 760 14.58 -45.10 25.55
CA GLU A 760 14.42 -43.68 25.20
C GLU A 760 15.48 -43.17 24.21
N HIS A 761 16.70 -43.72 24.22
CA HIS A 761 17.68 -43.39 23.18
C HIS A 761 17.32 -44.02 21.84
N ARG A 762 16.76 -45.23 21.89
CA ARG A 762 16.43 -46.00 20.69
C ARG A 762 15.44 -45.27 19.79
N ARG A 763 14.45 -44.57 20.33
CA ARG A 763 13.44 -43.85 19.53
C ARG A 763 14.04 -42.78 18.61
N TYR A 764 15.04 -42.03 19.10
CA TYR A 764 15.73 -41.01 18.31
C TYR A 764 16.69 -41.62 17.30
N ILE A 765 17.41 -42.68 17.69
CA ILE A 765 18.28 -43.41 16.77
C ILE A 765 17.47 -43.98 15.60
N GLU A 766 16.33 -44.61 15.89
CA GLU A 766 15.40 -45.11 14.87
C GLU A 766 14.83 -43.97 14.01
N PHE A 767 14.58 -42.79 14.57
CA PHE A 767 14.19 -41.61 13.80
C PHE A 767 15.30 -41.14 12.84
N TYR A 768 16.53 -40.98 13.31
CA TYR A 768 17.64 -40.56 12.44
C TYR A 768 17.97 -41.60 11.38
N GLU A 769 17.81 -42.90 11.68
CA GLU A 769 17.87 -43.97 10.69
C GLU A 769 16.77 -43.81 9.63
N TYR A 770 15.54 -43.51 10.07
CA TYR A 770 14.39 -43.31 9.20
C TYR A 770 14.59 -42.17 8.21
N VAL A 771 15.04 -40.99 8.69
CA VAL A 771 15.29 -39.81 7.84
C VAL A 771 16.66 -39.86 7.13
N LYS A 772 17.35 -41.00 7.21
CA LYS A 772 18.63 -41.28 6.55
C LYS A 772 19.74 -40.29 6.92
N GLN A 773 19.79 -39.88 8.19
CA GLN A 773 20.84 -39.02 8.70
C GLN A 773 22.21 -39.73 8.70
N HIS A 774 23.31 -38.98 8.57
CA HIS A 774 24.64 -39.58 8.49
C HIS A 774 25.04 -40.08 9.88
N SER A 775 25.49 -41.34 9.95
CA SER A 775 25.87 -42.00 11.19
C SER A 775 24.82 -41.82 12.32
N PRO A 776 23.56 -42.27 12.12
CA PRO A 776 22.41 -41.92 12.96
C PRO A 776 22.64 -42.05 14.47
N LYS A 777 23.22 -43.18 14.88
CA LYS A 777 23.50 -43.48 16.29
C LYS A 777 24.57 -42.55 16.87
N ASP A 778 25.66 -42.33 16.13
CA ASP A 778 26.75 -41.49 16.60
C ASP A 778 26.35 -40.02 16.62
N PHE A 779 25.55 -39.59 15.64
CA PHE A 779 24.95 -38.26 15.60
C PHE A 779 24.05 -38.02 16.81
N TYR A 780 23.14 -38.95 17.14
CA TYR A 780 22.31 -38.83 18.33
C TYR A 780 23.12 -38.70 19.62
N PHE A 781 24.15 -39.52 19.80
CA PHE A 781 24.96 -39.41 21.00
C PHE A 781 25.76 -38.11 21.03
N TYR A 782 26.23 -37.63 19.87
CA TYR A 782 26.84 -36.31 19.77
C TYR A 782 25.86 -35.20 20.22
N THR A 783 24.59 -35.22 19.78
CA THR A 783 23.65 -34.15 20.15
C THR A 783 23.43 -34.07 21.67
N ILE A 784 23.34 -35.22 22.35
CA ILE A 784 23.15 -35.24 23.81
C ILE A 784 24.47 -35.10 24.61
N ASP A 785 25.62 -35.44 24.03
CA ASP A 785 26.93 -35.29 24.70
C ASP A 785 27.47 -33.83 24.58
N ALA A 786 27.00 -33.05 23.60
CA ALA A 786 27.52 -31.71 23.29
C ALA A 786 27.23 -30.65 24.37
N ALA A 787 26.07 -30.71 25.01
CA ALA A 787 25.70 -29.80 26.10
C ALA A 787 24.68 -30.46 27.06
N SER A 788 24.65 -30.00 28.32
CA SER A 788 23.61 -30.35 29.29
C SER A 788 22.24 -29.80 28.88
N PHE A 789 21.14 -30.33 29.42
CA PHE A 789 19.79 -29.88 29.07
C PHE A 789 19.48 -28.41 29.40
N ASP A 790 20.25 -27.79 30.30
CA ASP A 790 20.14 -26.36 30.65
C ASP A 790 21.08 -25.45 29.83
N ASN A 791 21.75 -25.96 28.79
CA ASN A 791 22.68 -25.20 27.95
C ASN A 791 22.53 -25.61 26.48
N ILE A 792 23.04 -24.79 25.56
CA ILE A 792 22.97 -25.06 24.11
C ILE A 792 24.38 -25.04 23.52
N HIS A 793 24.75 -26.08 22.80
CA HIS A 793 25.94 -26.09 21.93
C HIS A 793 25.51 -25.78 20.50
N TYR A 794 25.82 -24.57 20.02
CA TYR A 794 25.63 -24.22 18.61
C TYR A 794 26.71 -24.86 17.76
N MET A 795 26.31 -25.67 16.79
CA MET A 795 27.22 -26.41 15.92
C MET A 795 28.08 -25.46 15.10
N THR A 796 29.39 -25.74 15.07
CA THR A 796 30.35 -25.06 14.19
C THR A 796 30.21 -25.52 12.74
N GLU A 797 30.75 -24.75 11.78
CA GLU A 797 30.78 -25.15 10.37
C GLU A 797 31.42 -26.53 10.15
N ASP A 798 32.53 -26.81 10.86
CA ASP A 798 33.21 -28.11 10.80
C ASP A 798 32.31 -29.25 11.29
N GLU A 799 31.52 -29.04 12.35
CA GLU A 799 30.57 -30.03 12.87
C GLU A 799 29.38 -30.23 11.92
N LEU A 800 28.86 -29.15 11.31
CA LEU A 800 27.80 -29.23 10.29
C LEU A 800 28.25 -30.08 9.09
N ILE A 801 29.51 -29.91 8.66
CA ILE A 801 30.15 -30.69 7.60
C ILE A 801 30.37 -32.15 8.05
N GLN A 802 30.94 -32.35 9.24
CA GLN A 802 31.22 -33.68 9.81
C GLN A 802 29.96 -34.55 9.85
N TRP A 803 28.83 -33.98 10.27
CA TRP A 803 27.57 -34.71 10.40
C TRP A 803 26.70 -34.66 9.14
N ASN A 804 27.19 -34.06 8.05
CA ASN A 804 26.49 -33.94 6.77
C ASN A 804 25.04 -33.45 6.96
N ILE A 805 24.92 -32.32 7.68
CA ILE A 805 23.65 -31.74 8.13
C ILE A 805 22.91 -31.08 6.96
N ALA A 806 23.62 -30.36 6.09
CA ALA A 806 23.11 -29.85 4.81
C ALA A 806 23.31 -30.89 3.69
N ARG A 807 22.33 -31.05 2.78
CA ARG A 807 22.34 -32.04 1.69
C ARG A 807 21.55 -31.64 0.45
#